data_AF-A0AAQ6AAG4-F1
#
_entry.id   AF-A0AAQ6AAG4-F1
#
_cell.length_a   1.000
_cell.length_b   1.000
_cell.length_c   1.000
_cell.angle_alpha   90.00
_cell.angle_beta   90.00
_cell.angle_gamma   90.00
#
_symmetry.space_group_name_H-M   'P 1'
#
loop_
_entity.id
_entity.type
_entity.pdbx_description
1 polymer ?
#
loop_
_entity_poly.entity_id
_entity_poly.type
_entity_poly.pdbx_seq_one_letter_code
_entity_poly.pdbx_strand_id
1 'polypeptide(L)'
;MANVTDLQTKYSKLAQEYSKLRAQNQVLKKAVVDEQANSASLKEQLKQRDQSLRKQEQEMDSLSFRNQQLAKRVELLQEELAVSEAKGKKGKSKGDSPSQHGLQTQSVFDEDLQKKIEENERLHIQFYEADEQHRRQEAELKARLEELEKDAEQHQTAVDLLTTKYVETIERLQSDKARLEVKSQTLEREAKECRMRTEECQQQLRRCQSELNRQVKQSSSVIQEKVPFNDTSEYLLSVDCAVFLWIQLKARDVAGQALSFIQDLVAALLNFHSYTEQRVHIYPLDSSIEPISPLNQKFSQYLHENAAYVRPLEDSFLQLYQSITEDTVTVLETVVKLKSFADNFSTYTHFLQKILPYQLKSLEEECEAPLCTTALTAKNKELQSDTKKVTSVFEKLQNYINLLALPSRLTHSTSAVFTQLAACLHSLHDAIKEMSKHYNQKAGIEQELPTVTQKLCTTTECLLGSLGSLTSSTGKIATFFSNNLDFFTSSGYNPRGCTVALNPLQAESMLANKKKAAIYINTIRKPLPQSVPYREALSNRRILTSSTESREGLTQQVQQSQEKIARLEQEKEHWLLEAQLGKVRLEKENQRIADLEAQLAAALGGSPNSQTAAASTLAQSQEEAETELRATGKETTLCTSLVYLLFRLLFVGDEESREQLIKTHYMARVGELTTQLQISDSKAVHFHSEQGTALRKSSFPF
;
A
#
# COMPACT_ATOMS: atom_id res chain seq x y z
N MET A 1 25.49 -37.83 -6.73
CA MET A 1 26.00 -37.27 -8.00
C MET A 1 24.88 -36.64 -8.85
N ALA A 2 23.81 -37.37 -9.21
CA ALA A 2 22.76 -36.90 -10.14
C ALA A 2 22.25 -35.44 -9.97
N ASN A 3 22.01 -34.97 -8.74
CA ASN A 3 21.52 -33.61 -8.49
C ASN A 3 22.52 -32.51 -8.91
N VAL A 4 23.83 -32.79 -8.88
CA VAL A 4 24.88 -31.83 -9.29
C VAL A 4 24.86 -31.67 -10.81
N THR A 5 24.76 -32.78 -11.55
CA THR A 5 24.69 -32.78 -13.01
C THR A 5 23.42 -32.12 -13.54
N ASP A 6 22.28 -32.29 -12.87
CA ASP A 6 21.02 -31.62 -13.23
C ASP A 6 21.08 -30.10 -12.94
N LEU A 7 21.62 -29.68 -11.79
CA LEU A 7 21.82 -28.27 -11.47
C LEU A 7 22.79 -27.58 -12.47
N GLN A 8 23.89 -28.24 -12.83
CA GLN A 8 24.85 -27.74 -13.81
C GLN A 8 24.25 -27.69 -15.23
N THR A 9 23.37 -28.63 -15.58
CA THR A 9 22.60 -28.60 -16.84
C THR A 9 21.62 -27.41 -16.87
N LYS A 10 20.94 -27.12 -15.76
CA LYS A 10 20.04 -25.94 -15.63
C LYS A 10 20.81 -24.64 -15.74
N TYR A 11 21.99 -24.53 -15.10
CA TYR A 11 22.86 -23.35 -15.19
C TYR A 11 23.37 -23.13 -16.62
N SER A 12 23.78 -24.21 -17.31
CA SER A 12 24.21 -24.15 -18.72
C SER A 12 23.09 -23.66 -19.65
N LYS A 13 21.87 -24.18 -19.49
CA LYS A 13 20.69 -23.70 -20.24
C LYS A 13 20.39 -22.22 -19.98
N LEU A 14 20.45 -21.78 -18.72
CA LEU A 14 20.23 -20.38 -18.37
C LEU A 14 21.29 -19.44 -18.99
N ALA A 15 22.56 -19.86 -19.00
CA ALA A 15 23.64 -19.12 -19.66
C ALA A 15 23.45 -19.03 -21.20
N GLN A 16 22.91 -20.08 -21.82
CA GLN A 16 22.56 -20.08 -23.25
C GLN A 16 21.39 -19.14 -23.56
N GLU A 17 20.29 -19.17 -22.78
CA GLU A 17 19.17 -18.24 -22.97
C GLU A 17 19.56 -16.78 -22.71
N TYR A 18 20.36 -16.51 -21.69
CA TYR A 18 20.92 -15.18 -21.45
C TYR A 18 21.78 -14.69 -22.63
N SER A 19 22.56 -15.59 -23.24
CA SER A 19 23.38 -15.26 -24.42
C SER A 19 22.52 -14.97 -25.66
N LYS A 20 21.43 -15.72 -25.88
CA LYS A 20 20.45 -15.44 -26.95
C LYS A 20 19.76 -14.09 -26.74
N LEU A 21 19.27 -13.82 -25.53
CA LEU A 21 18.63 -12.55 -25.16
C LEU A 21 19.59 -11.37 -25.33
N ARG A 22 20.87 -11.52 -24.97
CA ARG A 22 21.90 -10.49 -25.16
C ARG A 22 22.11 -10.19 -26.65
N ALA A 23 22.19 -11.21 -27.50
CA ALA A 23 22.33 -11.04 -28.95
C ALA A 23 21.09 -10.37 -29.57
N GLN A 24 19.89 -10.83 -29.22
CA GLN A 24 18.63 -10.20 -29.64
C GLN A 24 18.54 -8.72 -29.21
N ASN A 25 18.97 -8.41 -27.99
CA ASN A 25 18.98 -7.03 -27.48
C ASN A 25 19.98 -6.13 -28.23
N GLN A 26 21.12 -6.67 -28.70
CA GLN A 26 22.04 -5.93 -29.57
C GLN A 26 21.42 -5.66 -30.96
N VAL A 27 20.76 -6.64 -31.57
CA VAL A 27 20.07 -6.47 -32.87
C VAL A 27 18.95 -5.44 -32.75
N LEU A 28 18.10 -5.53 -31.71
CA LEU A 28 17.03 -4.56 -31.45
C LEU A 28 17.58 -3.15 -31.19
N LYS A 29 18.66 -3.00 -30.42
CA LYS A 29 19.32 -1.69 -30.23
C LYS A 29 19.84 -1.11 -31.53
N LYS A 30 20.42 -1.92 -32.41
CA LYS A 30 20.83 -1.45 -33.74
C LYS A 30 19.62 -1.01 -34.57
N ALA A 31 18.58 -1.85 -34.66
CA ALA A 31 17.37 -1.52 -35.40
C ALA A 31 16.70 -0.22 -34.92
N VAL A 32 16.69 0.05 -33.62
CA VAL A 32 16.17 1.32 -33.06
C VAL A 32 17.04 2.52 -33.45
N VAL A 33 18.37 2.37 -33.50
CA VAL A 33 19.28 3.44 -33.95
C VAL A 33 19.14 3.69 -35.46
N ASP A 34 19.09 2.63 -36.26
CA ASP A 34 18.89 2.70 -37.71
C ASP A 34 17.53 3.37 -38.04
N GLU A 35 16.46 3.03 -37.30
CA GLU A 35 15.14 3.65 -37.47
C GLU A 35 15.09 5.12 -36.99
N GLN A 36 15.79 5.47 -35.91
CA GLN A 36 15.94 6.87 -35.49
C GLN A 36 16.69 7.71 -36.53
N ALA A 37 17.71 7.14 -37.17
CA ALA A 37 18.42 7.79 -38.28
C ALA A 37 17.53 7.95 -39.53
N ASN A 38 16.74 6.93 -39.89
CA ASN A 38 15.75 7.01 -40.97
C ASN A 38 14.70 8.09 -40.69
N SER A 39 14.15 8.12 -39.46
CA SER A 39 13.16 9.11 -39.04
C SER A 39 13.71 10.54 -39.11
N ALA A 40 14.97 10.75 -38.69
CA ALA A 40 15.65 12.04 -38.82
C ALA A 40 15.85 12.45 -40.30
N SER A 41 16.27 11.52 -41.16
CA SER A 41 16.43 11.75 -42.61
C SER A 41 15.10 12.11 -43.28
N LEU A 42 14.03 11.36 -43.02
CA LEU A 42 12.68 11.63 -43.53
C LEU A 42 12.16 13.00 -43.07
N LYS A 43 12.41 13.36 -41.80
CA LYS A 43 12.01 14.67 -41.25
C LYS A 43 12.74 15.83 -41.92
N GLU A 44 14.01 15.65 -42.31
CA GLU A 44 14.75 16.68 -43.04
C GLU A 44 14.33 16.76 -44.52
N GLN A 45 14.10 15.62 -45.18
CA GLN A 45 13.52 15.58 -46.53
C GLN A 45 12.14 16.26 -46.57
N LEU A 46 11.30 16.07 -45.55
CA LEU A 46 9.99 16.70 -45.45
C LEU A 46 10.12 18.23 -45.36
N LYS A 47 11.00 18.76 -44.49
CA LYS A 47 11.30 20.22 -44.45
C LYS A 47 11.78 20.75 -45.81
N GLN A 48 12.64 20.01 -46.50
CA GLN A 48 13.16 20.42 -47.81
C GLN A 48 12.03 20.46 -48.86
N ARG A 49 11.07 19.54 -48.78
CA ARG A 49 9.87 19.56 -49.63
C ARG A 49 8.91 20.69 -49.26
N ASP A 50 8.68 20.97 -47.98
CA ASP A 50 7.90 22.14 -47.53
C ASP A 50 8.53 23.45 -48.03
N GLN A 51 9.85 23.60 -47.97
CA GLN A 51 10.57 24.76 -48.49
C GLN A 51 10.50 24.87 -50.02
N SER A 52 10.56 23.74 -50.73
CA SER A 52 10.43 23.70 -52.19
C SER A 52 8.99 24.04 -52.63
N LEU A 53 7.99 23.53 -51.91
CA LEU A 53 6.58 23.77 -52.17
C LEU A 53 6.23 25.24 -51.98
N ARG A 54 6.68 25.87 -50.88
CA ARG A 54 6.49 27.32 -50.64
C ARG A 54 7.14 28.21 -51.70
N LYS A 55 8.25 27.78 -52.31
CA LYS A 55 8.86 28.49 -53.45
C LYS A 55 7.99 28.35 -54.70
N GLN A 56 7.48 27.15 -54.97
CA GLN A 56 6.58 26.91 -56.11
C GLN A 56 5.23 27.63 -55.94
N GLU A 57 4.71 27.76 -54.72
CA GLU A 57 3.54 28.61 -54.41
C GLU A 57 3.83 30.09 -54.75
N GLN A 58 4.97 30.63 -54.31
CA GLN A 58 5.38 32.01 -54.63
C GLN A 58 5.62 32.23 -56.14
N GLU A 59 6.16 31.25 -56.85
CA GLU A 59 6.31 31.28 -58.31
C GLU A 59 4.93 31.23 -59.00
N MET A 60 4.01 30.39 -58.52
CA MET A 60 2.63 30.31 -59.01
C MET A 60 1.85 31.61 -58.78
N ASP A 61 1.97 32.24 -57.62
CA ASP A 61 1.35 33.54 -57.33
C ASP A 61 1.93 34.64 -58.24
N SER A 62 3.26 34.66 -58.45
CA SER A 62 3.92 35.58 -59.37
C SER A 62 3.50 35.37 -60.83
N LEU A 63 3.32 34.12 -61.27
CA LEU A 63 2.83 33.78 -62.60
C LEU A 63 1.34 34.10 -62.76
N SER A 64 0.53 33.84 -61.74
CA SER A 64 -0.90 34.20 -61.67
C SER A 64 -1.07 35.71 -61.80
N PHE A 65 -0.30 36.51 -61.05
CA PHE A 65 -0.31 37.98 -61.14
C PHE A 65 0.08 38.47 -62.54
N ARG A 66 1.12 37.91 -63.15
CA ARG A 66 1.50 38.23 -64.55
C ARG A 66 0.42 37.84 -65.55
N ASN A 67 -0.22 36.68 -65.40
CA ASN A 67 -1.31 36.26 -66.27
C ASN A 67 -2.55 37.15 -66.11
N GLN A 68 -2.88 37.61 -64.90
CA GLN A 68 -3.96 38.59 -64.69
C GLN A 68 -3.63 39.94 -65.33
N GLN A 69 -2.37 40.38 -65.29
CA GLN A 69 -1.93 41.61 -65.95
C GLN A 69 -1.96 41.49 -67.48
N LEU A 70 -1.56 40.33 -68.03
CA LEU A 70 -1.65 40.03 -69.46
C LEU A 70 -3.11 39.92 -69.92
N ALA A 71 -3.97 39.24 -69.17
CA ALA A 71 -5.40 39.11 -69.47
C ALA A 71 -6.07 40.48 -69.59
N LYS A 72 -5.88 41.38 -68.61
CA LYS A 72 -6.39 42.76 -68.68
C LYS A 72 -5.84 43.57 -69.85
N ARG A 73 -4.60 43.30 -70.29
CA ARG A 73 -4.03 43.95 -71.47
C ARG A 73 -4.62 43.40 -72.77
N VAL A 74 -4.93 42.11 -72.83
CA VAL A 74 -5.63 41.48 -73.98
C VAL A 74 -7.07 41.95 -74.05
N GLU A 75 -7.76 42.05 -72.91
CA GLU A 75 -9.12 42.59 -72.77
C GLU A 75 -9.22 44.01 -73.35
N LEU A 76 -8.34 44.93 -72.92
CA LEU A 76 -8.26 46.29 -73.48
C LEU A 76 -7.94 46.31 -74.99
N LEU A 77 -7.04 45.45 -75.47
CA LEU A 77 -6.72 45.35 -76.91
C LEU A 77 -7.87 44.77 -77.74
N GLN A 78 -8.73 43.94 -77.15
CA GLN A 78 -9.95 43.44 -77.77
C GLN A 78 -11.04 44.53 -77.82
N GLU A 79 -11.16 45.37 -76.79
CA GLU A 79 -12.02 46.56 -76.82
C GLU A 79 -11.55 47.55 -77.91
N GLU A 80 -10.24 47.83 -78.02
CA GLU A 80 -9.68 48.68 -79.08
C GLU A 80 -9.93 48.12 -80.50
N LEU A 81 -9.79 46.81 -80.70
CA LEU A 81 -10.08 46.16 -81.99
C LEU A 81 -11.58 46.21 -82.34
N ALA A 82 -12.48 45.95 -81.39
CA ALA A 82 -13.92 46.00 -81.61
C ALA A 82 -14.42 47.41 -81.99
N VAL A 83 -13.75 48.47 -81.51
CA VAL A 83 -14.01 49.85 -81.94
C VAL A 83 -13.49 50.14 -83.36
N SER A 84 -12.45 49.43 -83.79
CA SER A 84 -11.77 49.65 -85.08
C SER A 84 -12.49 48.98 -86.27
N GLU A 85 -13.01 47.76 -86.12
CA GLU A 85 -13.62 46.99 -87.22
C GLU A 85 -14.96 47.55 -87.74
N ALA A 86 -15.55 48.54 -87.08
CA ALA A 86 -16.85 49.12 -87.42
C ALA A 86 -16.92 49.95 -88.73
N LYS A 87 -15.92 49.91 -89.62
CA LYS A 87 -15.82 50.77 -90.83
C LYS A 87 -15.13 50.12 -92.07
N GLY A 88 -15.88 49.67 -93.09
CA GLY A 88 -15.32 49.32 -94.42
C GLY A 88 -16.30 48.73 -95.47
N LYS A 89 -16.07 48.92 -96.79
CA LYS A 89 -16.94 48.43 -97.93
C LYS A 89 -16.24 48.32 -99.33
N LYS A 90 -16.58 47.26 -100.11
CA LYS A 90 -16.73 47.11 -101.60
C LYS A 90 -15.59 47.48 -102.62
N GLY A 91 -15.38 46.67 -103.67
CA GLY A 91 -14.66 47.02 -104.93
C GLY A 91 -14.82 45.97 -106.07
N LYS A 92 -14.71 46.33 -107.38
CA LYS A 92 -14.97 45.46 -108.58
C LYS A 92 -14.76 46.20 -109.95
N SER A 93 -14.12 45.62 -111.00
CA SER A 93 -14.32 46.00 -112.44
C SER A 93 -13.72 45.04 -113.53
N LYS A 94 -13.65 45.46 -114.83
CA LYS A 94 -13.54 44.68 -116.10
C LYS A 94 -12.96 45.49 -117.32
N GLY A 95 -12.42 44.88 -118.40
CA GLY A 95 -12.23 45.44 -119.78
C GLY A 95 -10.81 45.28 -120.42
N ASP A 96 -10.50 45.51 -121.73
CA ASP A 96 -11.27 45.49 -123.02
C ASP A 96 -10.36 45.55 -124.32
N SER A 97 -10.87 45.82 -125.55
CA SER A 97 -10.20 45.71 -126.93
C SER A 97 -9.93 47.10 -127.66
N PRO A 98 -9.72 47.35 -129.02
CA PRO A 98 -9.66 46.55 -130.31
C PRO A 98 -8.69 47.06 -131.50
N SER A 99 -8.95 46.70 -132.80
CA SER A 99 -8.60 47.38 -134.13
C SER A 99 -7.24 47.12 -134.87
N GLN A 100 -6.93 47.37 -136.19
CA GLN A 100 -7.65 47.54 -137.51
C GLN A 100 -6.73 47.62 -138.81
N HIS A 101 -7.21 47.22 -140.02
CA HIS A 101 -6.85 47.62 -141.46
C HIS A 101 -5.42 47.35 -142.05
N GLY A 102 -5.12 47.39 -143.38
CA GLY A 102 -5.94 47.44 -144.63
C GLY A 102 -5.17 47.72 -145.99
N LEU A 103 -5.25 46.78 -146.98
CA LEU A 103 -5.09 46.82 -148.47
C LEU A 103 -4.02 47.63 -149.28
N GLN A 104 -3.49 46.97 -150.34
CA GLN A 104 -3.22 47.45 -151.74
C GLN A 104 -1.77 47.66 -152.28
N THR A 105 -1.16 46.62 -152.89
CA THR A 105 -0.23 46.74 -154.06
C THR A 105 -0.06 45.40 -154.81
N GLN A 106 -0.75 45.21 -155.94
CA GLN A 106 -0.96 43.88 -156.57
C GLN A 106 0.17 43.33 -157.47
N SER A 107 1.40 43.82 -157.29
CA SER A 107 2.63 43.22 -157.88
C SER A 107 3.78 43.12 -156.87
N VAL A 108 3.58 43.63 -155.65
CA VAL A 108 4.49 43.39 -154.51
C VAL A 108 4.23 42.00 -153.92
N PHE A 109 3.03 41.43 -154.17
CA PHE A 109 2.57 40.17 -153.57
C PHE A 109 3.53 39.00 -153.72
N ASP A 110 4.29 38.83 -154.79
CA ASP A 110 5.14 37.63 -154.94
C ASP A 110 6.43 37.72 -154.12
N GLU A 111 7.09 38.89 -154.05
CA GLU A 111 8.20 39.11 -153.11
C GLU A 111 7.73 39.17 -151.65
N ASP A 112 6.56 39.75 -151.41
CA ASP A 112 5.94 39.85 -150.09
C ASP A 112 5.41 38.48 -149.62
N LEU A 113 5.02 37.59 -150.55
CA LEU A 113 4.73 36.18 -150.28
C LEU A 113 6.01 35.41 -149.98
N GLN A 114 7.09 35.59 -150.74
CA GLN A 114 8.40 34.99 -150.45
C GLN A 114 8.90 35.40 -149.06
N LYS A 115 8.88 36.71 -148.75
CA LYS A 115 9.26 37.25 -147.44
C LYS A 115 8.32 36.78 -146.33
N LYS A 116 7.01 36.64 -146.60
CA LYS A 116 6.05 36.04 -145.65
C LYS A 116 6.22 34.54 -145.48
N ILE A 117 6.74 33.80 -146.46
CA ILE A 117 7.11 32.40 -146.29
C ILE A 117 8.31 32.29 -145.36
N GLU A 118 9.37 33.09 -145.58
CA GLU A 118 10.57 33.12 -144.74
C GLU A 118 10.28 33.66 -143.32
N GLU A 119 9.45 34.70 -143.20
CA GLU A 119 9.00 35.24 -141.91
C GLU A 119 8.08 34.24 -141.18
N ASN A 120 7.16 33.57 -141.90
CA ASN A 120 6.30 32.55 -141.29
C ASN A 120 7.08 31.28 -140.92
N GLU A 121 8.11 30.89 -141.66
CA GLU A 121 9.04 29.83 -141.24
C GLU A 121 9.79 30.24 -139.95
N ARG A 122 10.31 31.47 -139.88
CA ARG A 122 10.95 32.00 -138.67
C ARG A 122 9.97 32.10 -137.49
N LEU A 123 8.74 32.54 -137.73
CA LEU A 123 7.69 32.61 -136.72
C LEU A 123 7.23 31.21 -136.29
N HIS A 124 7.18 30.22 -137.19
CA HIS A 124 6.94 28.83 -136.84
C HIS A 124 8.05 28.27 -135.95
N ILE A 125 9.33 28.58 -136.23
CA ILE A 125 10.45 28.18 -135.36
C ILE A 125 10.33 28.87 -133.99
N GLN A 126 10.13 30.19 -133.94
CA GLN A 126 10.02 30.92 -132.66
C GLN A 126 8.76 30.53 -131.86
N PHE A 127 7.65 30.23 -132.53
CA PHE A 127 6.44 29.70 -131.91
C PHE A 127 6.66 28.27 -131.39
N TYR A 128 7.34 27.41 -132.15
CA TYR A 128 7.69 26.05 -131.71
C TYR A 128 8.66 26.05 -130.53
N GLU A 129 9.67 26.92 -130.53
CA GLU A 129 10.59 27.10 -129.40
C GLU A 129 9.88 27.64 -128.15
N ALA A 130 8.93 28.58 -128.30
CA ALA A 130 8.13 29.10 -127.19
C ALA A 130 7.12 28.08 -126.66
N ASP A 131 6.45 27.33 -127.55
CA ASP A 131 5.56 26.23 -127.22
C ASP A 131 6.31 25.09 -126.51
N GLU A 132 7.53 24.75 -126.95
CA GLU A 132 8.39 23.80 -126.23
C GLU A 132 8.86 24.33 -124.86
N GLN A 133 9.21 25.62 -124.74
CA GLN A 133 9.56 26.21 -123.44
C GLN A 133 8.37 26.23 -122.49
N HIS A 134 7.18 26.59 -122.95
CA HIS A 134 5.95 26.53 -122.16
C HIS A 134 5.57 25.09 -121.81
N ARG A 135 5.66 24.14 -122.74
CA ARG A 135 5.43 22.70 -122.47
C ARG A 135 6.38 22.16 -121.40
N ARG A 136 7.64 22.59 -121.39
CA ARG A 136 8.63 22.22 -120.36
C ARG A 136 8.32 22.87 -119.02
N GLN A 137 7.99 24.16 -118.98
CA GLN A 137 7.57 24.85 -117.76
C GLN A 137 6.28 24.26 -117.17
N GLU A 138 5.31 23.91 -118.03
CA GLU A 138 4.06 23.27 -117.64
C GLU A 138 4.31 21.85 -117.10
N ALA A 139 5.23 21.09 -117.71
CA ALA A 139 5.65 19.78 -117.21
C ALA A 139 6.41 19.87 -115.86
N GLU A 140 7.30 20.85 -115.69
CA GLU A 140 8.02 21.09 -114.42
C GLU A 140 7.05 21.51 -113.31
N LEU A 141 6.12 22.42 -113.61
CA LEU A 141 5.08 22.86 -112.66
C LEU A 141 4.08 21.74 -112.32
N LYS A 142 3.73 20.88 -113.28
CA LYS A 142 2.90 19.68 -113.02
C LYS A 142 3.63 18.67 -112.14
N ALA A 143 4.88 18.32 -112.47
CA ALA A 143 5.68 17.41 -111.64
C ALA A 143 5.86 17.93 -110.20
N ARG A 144 6.03 19.26 -110.05
CA ARG A 144 6.13 19.90 -108.74
C ARG A 144 4.79 20.02 -108.01
N LEU A 145 3.66 20.11 -108.71
CA LEU A 145 2.33 19.98 -108.12
C LEU A 145 2.09 18.54 -107.64
N GLU A 146 2.38 17.53 -108.45
CA GLU A 146 2.29 16.11 -108.07
C GLU A 146 3.17 15.78 -106.85
N GLU A 147 4.38 16.35 -106.76
CA GLU A 147 5.25 16.23 -105.58
C GLU A 147 4.66 16.89 -104.34
N LEU A 148 4.15 18.13 -104.45
CA LEU A 148 3.55 18.86 -103.33
C LEU A 148 2.20 18.27 -102.87
N GLU A 149 1.38 17.75 -103.78
CA GLU A 149 0.13 17.05 -103.47
C GLU A 149 0.43 15.75 -102.71
N LYS A 150 1.40 14.97 -103.19
CA LYS A 150 1.86 13.74 -102.53
C LYS A 150 2.50 14.00 -101.15
N ASP A 151 3.24 15.09 -100.97
CA ASP A 151 3.77 15.48 -99.66
C ASP A 151 2.68 16.01 -98.72
N ALA A 152 1.66 16.70 -99.25
CA ALA A 152 0.47 17.07 -98.49
C ALA A 152 -0.33 15.84 -98.03
N GLU A 153 -0.50 14.81 -98.86
CA GLU A 153 -1.10 13.53 -98.47
C GLU A 153 -0.27 12.80 -97.39
N GLN A 154 1.05 12.78 -97.51
CA GLN A 154 1.94 12.21 -96.48
C GLN A 154 1.84 12.97 -95.15
N HIS A 155 1.77 14.31 -95.18
CA HIS A 155 1.58 15.11 -93.98
C HIS A 155 0.18 14.94 -93.37
N GLN A 156 -0.87 14.88 -94.17
CA GLN A 156 -2.24 14.65 -93.71
C GLN A 156 -2.36 13.27 -93.03
N THR A 157 -1.89 12.21 -93.69
CA THR A 157 -1.90 10.85 -93.11
C THR A 157 -1.04 10.72 -91.84
N ALA A 158 0.07 11.46 -91.74
CA ALA A 158 0.86 11.55 -90.51
C ALA A 158 0.11 12.28 -89.38
N VAL A 159 -0.60 13.37 -89.69
CA VAL A 159 -1.45 14.11 -88.74
C VAL A 159 -2.63 13.26 -88.27
N ASP A 160 -3.29 12.52 -89.16
CA ASP A 160 -4.41 11.64 -88.82
C ASP A 160 -3.95 10.46 -87.93
N LEU A 161 -2.80 9.87 -88.24
CA LEU A 161 -2.19 8.82 -87.41
C LEU A 161 -1.77 9.32 -86.03
N LEU A 162 -1.22 10.53 -85.93
CA LEU A 162 -0.90 11.16 -84.65
C LEU A 162 -2.16 11.51 -83.85
N THR A 163 -3.16 12.09 -84.50
CA THR A 163 -4.45 12.44 -83.90
C THR A 163 -5.13 11.20 -83.32
N THR A 164 -5.16 10.10 -84.08
CA THR A 164 -5.69 8.80 -83.62
C THR A 164 -4.94 8.30 -82.37
N LYS A 165 -3.60 8.29 -82.39
CA LYS A 165 -2.77 7.89 -81.23
C LYS A 165 -2.97 8.78 -80.00
N TYR A 166 -3.22 10.07 -80.19
CA TYR A 166 -3.53 10.98 -79.10
C TYR A 166 -4.94 10.71 -78.54
N VAL A 167 -5.96 10.49 -79.38
CA VAL A 167 -7.32 10.11 -78.96
C VAL A 167 -7.29 8.81 -78.16
N GLU A 168 -6.72 7.73 -78.70
CA GLU A 168 -6.56 6.44 -77.99
C GLU A 168 -5.87 6.60 -76.63
N THR A 169 -4.90 7.50 -76.54
CA THR A 169 -4.14 7.74 -75.31
C THR A 169 -4.92 8.57 -74.30
N ILE A 170 -5.73 9.53 -74.76
CA ILE A 170 -6.67 10.29 -73.92
C ILE A 170 -7.75 9.35 -73.38
N GLU A 171 -8.36 8.50 -74.21
CA GLU A 171 -9.36 7.51 -73.79
C GLU A 171 -8.79 6.52 -72.76
N ARG A 172 -7.57 6.01 -73.01
CA ARG A 172 -6.85 5.12 -72.08
C ARG A 172 -6.62 5.80 -70.72
N LEU A 173 -6.16 7.05 -70.73
CA LEU A 173 -5.93 7.84 -69.51
C LEU A 173 -7.23 8.22 -68.78
N GLN A 174 -8.33 8.47 -69.50
CA GLN A 174 -9.65 8.70 -68.90
C GLN A 174 -10.20 7.43 -68.25
N SER A 175 -10.07 6.28 -68.91
CA SER A 175 -10.43 4.97 -68.37
C SER A 175 -9.62 4.63 -67.12
N ASP A 176 -8.29 4.86 -67.16
CA ASP A 176 -7.42 4.67 -66.00
C ASP A 176 -7.72 5.63 -64.85
N LYS A 177 -8.03 6.90 -65.14
CA LYS A 177 -8.47 7.87 -64.14
C LYS A 177 -9.75 7.40 -63.45
N ALA A 178 -10.80 7.05 -64.20
CA ALA A 178 -12.06 6.56 -63.62
C ALA A 178 -11.85 5.28 -62.79
N ARG A 179 -11.00 4.36 -63.28
CA ARG A 179 -10.61 3.12 -62.58
C ARG A 179 -9.87 3.39 -61.26
N LEU A 180 -9.03 4.43 -61.21
CA LEU A 180 -8.32 4.86 -60.00
C LEU A 180 -9.23 5.62 -59.03
N GLU A 181 -10.14 6.47 -59.53
CA GLU A 181 -11.13 7.18 -58.71
C GLU A 181 -12.06 6.21 -57.99
N VAL A 182 -12.57 5.19 -58.69
CA VAL A 182 -13.39 4.11 -58.07
C VAL A 182 -12.59 3.35 -57.01
N LYS A 183 -11.34 2.97 -57.28
CA LYS A 183 -10.46 2.33 -56.29
C LYS A 183 -10.21 3.22 -55.07
N SER A 184 -9.96 4.52 -55.28
CA SER A 184 -9.74 5.48 -54.21
C SER A 184 -10.97 5.60 -53.30
N GLN A 185 -12.17 5.70 -53.87
CA GLN A 185 -13.41 5.72 -53.08
C GLN A 185 -13.64 4.42 -52.29
N THR A 186 -13.33 3.26 -52.87
CA THR A 186 -13.47 1.97 -52.17
C THR A 186 -12.47 1.87 -51.01
N LEU A 187 -11.20 2.20 -51.22
CA LEU A 187 -10.20 2.26 -50.14
C LEU A 187 -10.57 3.30 -49.07
N GLU A 188 -11.20 4.42 -49.43
CA GLU A 188 -11.68 5.41 -48.46
C GLU A 188 -12.85 4.87 -47.61
N ARG A 189 -13.76 4.07 -48.20
CA ARG A 189 -14.85 3.38 -47.48
C ARG A 189 -14.28 2.31 -46.53
N GLU A 190 -13.37 1.47 -47.01
CA GLU A 190 -12.69 0.45 -46.20
C GLU A 190 -11.89 1.08 -45.04
N ALA A 191 -11.19 2.20 -45.28
CA ALA A 191 -10.48 2.93 -44.24
C ALA A 191 -11.42 3.61 -43.22
N LYS A 192 -12.62 4.06 -43.64
CA LYS A 192 -13.67 4.54 -42.72
C LYS A 192 -14.20 3.39 -41.85
N GLU A 193 -14.50 2.24 -42.45
CA GLU A 193 -14.98 1.08 -41.71
C GLU A 193 -13.92 0.53 -40.72
N CYS A 194 -12.65 0.46 -41.15
CA CYS A 194 -11.54 0.06 -40.31
C CYS A 194 -11.37 0.98 -39.07
N ARG A 195 -11.56 2.30 -39.24
CA ARG A 195 -11.61 3.25 -38.11
C ARG A 195 -12.78 2.96 -37.17
N MET A 196 -14.00 2.80 -37.70
CA MET A 196 -15.18 2.47 -36.89
C MET A 196 -14.96 1.20 -36.04
N ARG A 197 -14.51 0.10 -36.66
CA ARG A 197 -14.20 -1.16 -35.96
C ARG A 197 -13.10 -0.99 -34.89
N THR A 198 -12.11 -0.13 -35.16
CA THR A 198 -11.04 0.19 -34.19
C THR A 198 -11.58 0.99 -33.00
N GLU A 199 -12.45 1.96 -33.25
CA GLU A 199 -13.10 2.77 -32.20
C GLU A 199 -14.05 1.92 -31.35
N GLU A 200 -14.83 1.02 -31.95
CA GLU A 200 -15.65 0.04 -31.23
C GLU A 200 -14.79 -0.88 -30.35
N CYS A 201 -13.69 -1.42 -30.88
CA CYS A 201 -12.74 -2.25 -30.13
C CYS A 201 -12.13 -1.48 -28.94
N GLN A 202 -11.73 -0.21 -29.14
CA GLN A 202 -11.28 0.65 -28.04
C GLN A 202 -12.37 0.92 -27.00
N GLN A 203 -13.62 1.13 -27.41
CA GLN A 203 -14.74 1.30 -26.48
C GLN A 203 -15.01 0.02 -25.67
N GLN A 204 -14.97 -1.15 -26.31
CA GLN A 204 -15.09 -2.44 -25.62
C GLN A 204 -13.94 -2.64 -24.62
N LEU A 205 -12.70 -2.36 -25.02
CA LEU A 205 -11.53 -2.43 -24.13
C LEU A 205 -11.68 -1.50 -22.92
N ARG A 206 -12.11 -0.25 -23.11
CA ARG A 206 -12.38 0.71 -22.02
C ARG A 206 -13.48 0.20 -21.07
N ARG A 207 -14.56 -0.39 -21.61
CA ARG A 207 -15.64 -1.02 -20.80
C ARG A 207 -15.08 -2.17 -19.96
N CYS A 208 -14.35 -3.11 -20.57
CA CYS A 208 -13.71 -4.23 -19.86
C CYS A 208 -12.71 -3.76 -18.79
N GLN A 209 -11.89 -2.75 -19.09
CA GLN A 209 -10.99 -2.14 -18.11
C GLN A 209 -11.74 -1.48 -16.95
N SER A 210 -12.86 -0.80 -17.21
CA SER A 210 -13.67 -0.16 -16.16
C SER A 210 -14.33 -1.20 -15.23
N GLU A 211 -14.86 -2.28 -15.80
CA GLU A 211 -15.48 -3.37 -15.04
C GLU A 211 -14.45 -4.20 -14.26
N LEU A 212 -13.29 -4.50 -14.85
CA LEU A 212 -12.20 -5.16 -14.15
C LEU A 212 -11.69 -4.30 -12.99
N ASN A 213 -11.54 -2.98 -13.17
CA ASN A 213 -11.19 -2.06 -12.07
C ASN A 213 -12.29 -2.02 -10.99
N ARG A 214 -13.56 -2.10 -11.36
CA ARG A 214 -14.69 -2.16 -10.41
C ARG A 214 -14.64 -3.45 -9.59
N GLN A 215 -14.42 -4.60 -10.23
CA GLN A 215 -14.29 -5.90 -9.58
C GLN A 215 -13.04 -5.97 -8.70
N VAL A 216 -11.87 -5.49 -9.16
CA VAL A 216 -10.65 -5.42 -8.35
C VAL A 216 -10.87 -4.55 -7.12
N LYS A 217 -11.45 -3.35 -7.24
CA LYS A 217 -11.78 -2.50 -6.07
C LYS A 217 -12.75 -3.17 -5.11
N GLN A 218 -13.79 -3.84 -5.63
CA GLN A 218 -14.76 -4.58 -4.82
C GLN A 218 -14.08 -5.74 -4.05
N SER A 219 -13.29 -6.56 -4.74
CA SER A 219 -12.53 -7.66 -4.13
C SER A 219 -11.48 -7.17 -3.13
N SER A 220 -10.73 -6.11 -3.43
CA SER A 220 -9.78 -5.50 -2.49
C SER A 220 -10.49 -4.96 -1.25
N SER A 221 -11.66 -4.34 -1.38
CA SER A 221 -12.46 -3.88 -0.24
C SER A 221 -12.95 -5.06 0.61
N VAL A 222 -13.43 -6.15 -0.01
CA VAL A 222 -13.85 -7.36 0.71
C VAL A 222 -12.66 -8.05 1.40
N ILE A 223 -11.49 -8.11 0.77
CA ILE A 223 -10.27 -8.63 1.38
C ILE A 223 -9.87 -7.75 2.58
N GLN A 224 -9.83 -6.42 2.42
CA GLN A 224 -9.47 -5.50 3.50
C GLN A 224 -10.45 -5.52 4.68
N GLU A 225 -11.74 -5.79 4.43
CA GLU A 225 -12.78 -5.88 5.47
C GLU A 225 -12.85 -7.27 6.14
N LYS A 226 -12.64 -8.35 5.38
CA LYS A 226 -12.88 -9.74 5.83
C LYS A 226 -11.62 -10.56 6.08
N VAL A 227 -10.44 -10.09 5.67
CA VAL A 227 -9.15 -10.81 5.77
C VAL A 227 -8.11 -9.90 6.45
N PRO A 228 -8.06 -9.87 7.80
CA PRO A 228 -7.14 -9.00 8.56
C PRO A 228 -5.65 -9.35 8.46
N PHE A 229 -5.29 -10.40 7.73
CA PHE A 229 -3.96 -11.00 7.68
C PHE A 229 -3.61 -11.39 6.23
N ASN A 230 -2.51 -10.87 5.67
CA ASN A 230 -2.12 -11.10 4.28
C ASN A 230 -0.75 -11.79 4.18
N ASP A 231 -0.77 -13.12 4.25
CA ASP A 231 0.42 -13.98 4.30
C ASP A 231 1.22 -14.05 2.98
N THR A 232 0.80 -13.37 1.91
CA THR A 232 1.46 -13.45 0.59
C THR A 232 2.52 -12.39 0.32
N SER A 233 2.72 -11.43 1.22
CA SER A 233 3.55 -10.23 0.94
C SER A 233 4.99 -10.25 1.47
N GLU A 234 5.34 -11.10 2.43
CA GLU A 234 6.71 -11.17 2.99
C GLU A 234 7.20 -12.59 3.26
N TYR A 235 8.41 -12.89 2.79
CA TYR A 235 9.15 -14.13 3.09
C TYR A 235 9.57 -14.26 4.58
N LEU A 236 9.24 -13.28 5.43
CA LEU A 236 9.53 -13.29 6.87
C LEU A 236 8.79 -14.40 7.63
N LEU A 237 7.68 -14.92 7.09
CA LEU A 237 6.95 -16.05 7.68
C LEU A 237 7.70 -17.39 7.57
N SER A 238 8.82 -17.45 6.83
CA SER A 238 9.67 -18.65 6.75
C SER A 238 10.50 -18.92 8.02
N VAL A 239 10.45 -18.04 9.02
CA VAL A 239 11.04 -18.27 10.34
C VAL A 239 9.96 -18.83 11.26
N ASP A 240 10.00 -20.14 11.52
CA ASP A 240 9.12 -20.78 12.49
C ASP A 240 9.17 -20.05 13.83
N CYS A 241 8.05 -19.44 14.23
CA CYS A 241 7.94 -18.79 15.54
C CYS A 241 8.18 -19.80 16.69
N ALA A 242 7.91 -21.09 16.44
CA ALA A 242 8.26 -22.19 17.34
C ALA A 242 9.79 -22.40 17.47
N VAL A 243 10.57 -22.23 16.39
CA VAL A 243 12.03 -22.34 16.42
C VAL A 243 12.64 -21.14 17.14
N PHE A 244 12.15 -19.93 16.87
CA PHE A 244 12.58 -18.74 17.62
C PHE A 244 12.26 -18.87 19.11
N LEU A 245 11.04 -19.29 19.47
CA LEU A 245 10.65 -19.53 20.86
C LEU A 245 11.48 -20.62 21.52
N TRP A 246 11.76 -21.73 20.83
CA TRP A 246 12.64 -22.79 21.35
C TRP A 246 14.06 -22.28 21.63
N ILE A 247 14.62 -21.45 20.74
CA ILE A 247 15.94 -20.83 20.96
C ILE A 247 15.92 -19.85 22.13
N GLN A 248 14.87 -19.04 22.27
CA GLN A 248 14.70 -18.14 23.43
C GLN A 248 14.57 -18.90 24.75
N LEU A 249 13.76 -19.96 24.79
CA LEU A 249 13.61 -20.82 25.97
C LEU A 249 14.93 -21.55 26.29
N LYS A 250 15.67 -22.04 25.28
CA LYS A 250 16.97 -22.67 25.51
C LYS A 250 18.04 -21.67 25.95
N ALA A 251 18.03 -20.44 25.43
CA ALA A 251 18.89 -19.35 25.91
C ALA A 251 18.62 -19.02 27.38
N ARG A 252 17.34 -18.99 27.79
CA ARG A 252 16.92 -18.75 29.18
C ARG A 252 17.30 -19.90 30.11
N ASP A 253 17.13 -21.15 29.68
CA ASP A 253 17.59 -22.35 30.39
C ASP A 253 19.10 -22.34 30.61
N VAL A 254 19.88 -22.15 29.54
CA VAL A 254 21.35 -22.07 29.58
C VAL A 254 21.82 -20.91 30.48
N ALA A 255 21.20 -19.73 30.37
CA ALA A 255 21.53 -18.60 31.24
C ALA A 255 21.16 -18.85 32.72
N GLY A 256 20.07 -19.57 33.00
CA GLY A 256 19.68 -19.93 34.37
C GLY A 256 20.63 -20.94 35.01
N GLN A 257 21.08 -21.93 34.25
CA GLN A 257 22.12 -22.88 34.69
C GLN A 257 23.47 -22.16 34.89
N ALA A 258 23.86 -21.28 33.96
CA ALA A 258 25.08 -20.48 34.09
C ALA A 258 25.06 -19.57 35.33
N LEU A 259 23.91 -18.96 35.63
CA LEU A 259 23.71 -18.13 36.81
C LEU A 259 23.97 -18.92 38.10
N SER A 260 23.40 -20.11 38.27
CA SER A 260 23.61 -20.91 39.49
C SER A 260 25.07 -21.31 39.68
N PHE A 261 25.79 -21.64 38.60
CA PHE A 261 27.23 -21.91 38.68
C PHE A 261 28.08 -20.65 38.96
N ILE A 262 27.62 -19.47 38.55
CA ILE A 262 28.27 -18.19 38.88
C ILE A 262 28.01 -17.81 40.35
N GLN A 263 26.83 -18.12 40.91
CA GLN A 263 26.56 -17.96 42.34
C GLN A 263 27.42 -18.91 43.19
N ASP A 264 27.53 -20.19 42.80
CA ASP A 264 28.48 -21.16 43.37
C ASP A 264 29.93 -20.64 43.33
N LEU A 265 30.36 -20.03 42.22
CA LEU A 265 31.69 -19.45 42.06
C LEU A 265 31.90 -18.21 42.94
N VAL A 266 30.93 -17.29 42.96
CA VAL A 266 30.96 -16.05 43.77
C VAL A 266 31.04 -16.38 45.25
N ALA A 267 30.21 -17.30 45.74
CA ALA A 267 30.27 -17.75 47.14
C ALA A 267 31.63 -18.38 47.48
N ALA A 268 32.17 -19.23 46.60
CA ALA A 268 33.46 -19.86 46.80
C ALA A 268 34.64 -18.85 46.75
N LEU A 269 34.58 -17.81 45.90
CA LEU A 269 35.58 -16.75 45.82
C LEU A 269 35.55 -15.83 47.05
N LEU A 270 34.36 -15.40 47.49
CA LEU A 270 34.18 -14.61 48.72
C LEU A 270 34.78 -15.35 49.93
N ASN A 271 34.46 -16.64 50.06
CA ASN A 271 35.00 -17.49 51.12
C ASN A 271 36.53 -17.63 51.02
N PHE A 272 37.08 -17.87 49.82
CA PHE A 272 38.53 -18.00 49.64
C PHE A 272 39.30 -16.74 50.03
N HIS A 273 38.85 -15.56 49.58
CA HIS A 273 39.48 -14.29 49.95
C HIS A 273 39.35 -14.01 51.45
N SER A 274 38.18 -14.28 52.04
CA SER A 274 37.92 -14.06 53.48
C SER A 274 38.73 -14.99 54.39
N TYR A 275 38.89 -16.27 54.04
CA TYR A 275 39.73 -17.20 54.80
C TYR A 275 41.23 -16.95 54.55
N THR A 276 41.60 -16.40 53.38
CA THR A 276 42.97 -15.91 53.14
C THR A 276 43.26 -14.71 54.05
N GLU A 277 42.34 -13.75 54.15
CA GLU A 277 42.44 -12.59 55.05
C GLU A 277 42.63 -13.03 56.51
N GLN A 278 41.81 -13.97 56.97
CA GLN A 278 41.92 -14.54 58.32
C GLN A 278 43.27 -15.26 58.52
N ARG A 279 43.72 -16.09 57.57
CA ARG A 279 44.98 -16.82 57.71
C ARG A 279 46.20 -15.91 57.75
N VAL A 280 46.18 -14.79 57.03
CA VAL A 280 47.22 -13.73 57.05
C VAL A 280 47.33 -13.02 58.42
N HIS A 281 46.32 -13.15 59.29
CA HIS A 281 46.37 -12.71 60.70
C HIS A 281 46.85 -13.80 61.69
N ILE A 282 47.18 -15.00 61.21
CA ILE A 282 47.46 -16.20 62.03
C ILE A 282 48.82 -16.81 61.71
N TYR A 283 49.25 -16.76 60.45
CA TYR A 283 50.48 -17.37 59.96
C TYR A 283 51.20 -16.42 58.99
N PRO A 284 52.53 -16.27 59.05
CA PRO A 284 53.49 -17.04 59.85
C PRO A 284 53.53 -16.68 61.35
N LEU A 285 52.92 -15.56 61.75
CA LEU A 285 52.83 -15.08 63.13
C LEU A 285 51.37 -14.78 63.48
N ASP A 286 50.92 -15.15 64.69
CA ASP A 286 49.56 -14.85 65.12
C ASP A 286 49.46 -13.43 65.69
N SER A 287 48.56 -12.64 65.09
CA SER A 287 48.25 -11.25 65.44
C SER A 287 47.80 -11.00 66.88
N SER A 288 47.43 -12.05 67.62
CA SER A 288 47.13 -11.98 69.06
C SER A 288 48.38 -12.07 69.96
N ILE A 289 49.55 -12.36 69.38
CA ILE A 289 50.84 -12.52 70.08
C ILE A 289 51.84 -11.46 69.59
N GLU A 290 51.96 -11.26 68.27
CA GLU A 290 52.92 -10.35 67.64
C GLU A 290 52.25 -9.45 66.59
N PRO A 291 52.78 -8.23 66.34
CA PRO A 291 52.23 -7.33 65.33
C PRO A 291 52.43 -7.88 63.90
N ILE A 292 51.36 -7.85 63.09
CA ILE A 292 51.39 -8.24 61.68
C ILE A 292 52.37 -7.36 60.89
N SER A 293 53.10 -7.95 59.93
CA SER A 293 54.00 -7.21 59.05
C SER A 293 53.26 -6.10 58.27
N PRO A 294 53.91 -4.94 57.98
CA PRO A 294 53.28 -3.88 57.20
C PRO A 294 52.80 -4.32 55.81
N LEU A 295 53.40 -5.37 55.24
CA LEU A 295 52.94 -6.03 54.03
C LEU A 295 51.60 -6.74 54.27
N ASN A 296 51.55 -7.67 55.22
CA ASN A 296 50.38 -8.52 55.47
C ASN A 296 49.19 -7.71 56.00
N GLN A 297 49.44 -6.65 56.77
CA GLN A 297 48.40 -5.69 57.17
C GLN A 297 47.75 -5.03 55.94
N LYS A 298 48.55 -4.61 54.96
CA LYS A 298 48.05 -4.01 53.72
C LYS A 298 47.42 -5.04 52.76
N PHE A 299 47.91 -6.28 52.77
CA PHE A 299 47.31 -7.39 52.03
C PHE A 299 45.91 -7.70 52.57
N SER A 300 45.77 -7.81 53.90
CA SER A 300 44.48 -7.95 54.59
C SER A 300 43.52 -6.82 54.23
N GLN A 301 43.96 -5.56 54.28
CA GLN A 301 43.11 -4.41 53.94
C GLN A 301 42.51 -4.54 52.53
N TYR A 302 43.29 -4.97 51.54
CA TYR A 302 42.77 -5.22 50.20
C TYR A 302 41.91 -6.48 50.11
N LEU A 303 42.23 -7.56 50.83
CA LEU A 303 41.35 -8.74 50.90
C LEU A 303 40.00 -8.40 51.53
N HIS A 304 39.95 -7.49 52.51
CA HIS A 304 38.70 -7.04 53.12
C HIS A 304 37.75 -6.37 52.11
N GLU A 305 38.30 -5.69 51.10
CA GLU A 305 37.52 -5.08 50.00
C GLU A 305 36.88 -6.12 49.05
N ASN A 306 37.22 -7.42 49.13
CA ASN A 306 36.89 -8.42 48.10
C ASN A 306 35.40 -8.46 47.71
N ALA A 307 34.50 -8.26 48.68
CA ALA A 307 33.07 -8.29 48.44
C ALA A 307 32.60 -7.24 47.41
N ALA A 308 33.24 -6.07 47.38
CA ALA A 308 32.92 -4.99 46.42
C ALA A 308 33.31 -5.35 44.98
N TYR A 309 34.24 -6.30 44.78
CA TYR A 309 34.70 -6.75 43.48
C TYR A 309 34.03 -8.05 43.03
N VAL A 310 33.71 -8.96 43.96
CA VAL A 310 33.16 -10.28 43.66
C VAL A 310 31.63 -10.28 43.57
N ARG A 311 30.91 -9.52 44.41
CA ARG A 311 29.42 -9.47 44.37
C ARG A 311 28.85 -8.95 43.04
N PRO A 312 29.40 -7.89 42.41
CA PRO A 312 28.85 -7.39 41.15
C PRO A 312 28.86 -8.41 40.00
N LEU A 313 29.64 -9.49 40.08
CA LEU A 313 29.62 -10.61 39.14
C LEU A 313 28.27 -11.36 39.19
N GLU A 314 27.75 -11.61 40.40
CA GLU A 314 26.44 -12.21 40.64
C GLU A 314 25.33 -11.25 40.17
N ASP A 315 25.34 -10.00 40.63
CA ASP A 315 24.30 -9.01 40.32
C ASP A 315 24.18 -8.71 38.81
N SER A 316 25.31 -8.58 38.12
CA SER A 316 25.31 -8.29 36.68
C SER A 316 24.94 -9.52 35.83
N PHE A 317 25.30 -10.73 36.25
CA PHE A 317 24.84 -11.95 35.58
C PHE A 317 23.35 -12.25 35.87
N LEU A 318 22.85 -11.91 37.05
CA LEU A 318 21.42 -11.95 37.38
C LEU A 318 20.62 -10.98 36.49
N GLN A 319 21.11 -9.75 36.29
CA GLN A 319 20.50 -8.80 35.35
C GLN A 319 20.55 -9.29 33.90
N LEU A 320 21.61 -9.99 33.49
CA LEU A 320 21.72 -10.65 32.19
C LEU A 320 20.65 -11.74 32.04
N TYR A 321 20.54 -12.66 33.00
CA TYR A 321 19.49 -13.69 33.02
C TYR A 321 18.07 -13.08 32.99
N GLN A 322 17.80 -12.06 33.79
CA GLN A 322 16.50 -11.37 33.83
C GLN A 322 16.16 -10.67 32.50
N SER A 323 17.16 -10.21 31.74
CA SER A 323 16.95 -9.61 30.42
C SER A 323 16.58 -10.62 29.32
N ILE A 324 16.77 -11.92 29.57
CA ILE A 324 16.46 -13.01 28.64
C ILE A 324 15.01 -13.47 28.87
N THR A 325 14.08 -12.88 28.13
CA THR A 325 12.62 -13.13 28.22
C THR A 325 12.06 -13.66 26.90
N GLU A 326 10.86 -14.24 26.94
CA GLU A 326 10.13 -14.67 25.73
C GLU A 326 9.73 -13.50 24.80
N ASP A 327 9.75 -12.25 25.31
CA ASP A 327 9.39 -11.01 24.61
C ASP A 327 10.61 -10.10 24.32
N THR A 328 11.79 -10.72 24.27
CA THR A 328 13.07 -10.12 23.87
C THR A 328 13.75 -10.97 22.80
N VAL A 329 14.51 -10.33 21.92
CA VAL A 329 15.44 -11.00 21.01
C VAL A 329 16.78 -11.13 21.74
N THR A 330 17.28 -12.36 21.93
CA THR A 330 18.62 -12.61 22.48
C THR A 330 19.60 -13.00 21.38
N VAL A 331 20.07 -12.00 20.64
CA VAL A 331 21.28 -12.10 19.81
C VAL A 331 22.41 -11.46 20.62
N LEU A 332 23.66 -11.89 20.45
CA LEU A 332 24.81 -11.32 21.18
C LEU A 332 24.85 -9.77 21.12
N GLU A 333 24.39 -9.23 19.99
CA GLU A 333 24.24 -7.80 19.69
C GLU A 333 23.19 -7.05 20.52
N THR A 334 22.10 -7.70 20.90
CA THR A 334 20.98 -7.09 21.65
C THR A 334 21.14 -7.30 23.16
N VAL A 335 22.06 -8.16 23.60
CA VAL A 335 22.28 -8.52 25.01
C VAL A 335 23.19 -7.47 25.67
N VAL A 336 22.71 -6.23 25.76
CA VAL A 336 23.43 -5.08 26.37
C VAL A 336 23.91 -5.38 27.80
N LYS A 337 23.20 -6.24 28.55
CA LYS A 337 23.58 -6.66 29.91
C LYS A 337 24.85 -7.53 29.96
N LEU A 338 25.27 -8.17 28.87
CA LEU A 338 26.55 -8.90 28.84
C LEU A 338 27.74 -7.95 29.02
N LYS A 339 27.65 -6.70 28.54
CA LYS A 339 28.71 -5.71 28.74
C LYS A 339 28.88 -5.34 30.22
N SER A 340 27.78 -5.17 30.96
CA SER A 340 27.82 -4.98 32.41
C SER A 340 28.54 -6.13 33.12
N PHE A 341 28.28 -7.39 32.74
CA PHE A 341 29.02 -8.52 33.29
C PHE A 341 30.51 -8.52 32.90
N ALA A 342 30.84 -8.19 31.64
CA ALA A 342 32.22 -8.07 31.19
C ALA A 342 33.02 -6.98 31.91
N ASP A 343 32.38 -5.84 32.25
CA ASP A 343 32.99 -4.74 32.99
C ASP A 343 33.21 -5.09 34.47
N ASN A 344 32.26 -5.78 35.11
CA ASN A 344 32.44 -6.27 36.47
C ASN A 344 33.50 -7.39 36.53
N PHE A 345 33.52 -8.31 35.57
CA PHE A 345 34.57 -9.34 35.47
C PHE A 345 35.95 -8.71 35.25
N SER A 346 36.04 -7.67 34.43
CA SER A 346 37.27 -6.88 34.25
C SER A 346 37.74 -6.23 35.55
N THR A 347 36.81 -5.66 36.31
CA THR A 347 37.07 -5.00 37.59
C THR A 347 37.55 -6.02 38.65
N TYR A 348 37.01 -7.24 38.65
CA TYR A 348 37.50 -8.34 39.49
C TYR A 348 38.88 -8.87 39.05
N THR A 349 39.17 -9.01 37.76
CA THR A 349 40.51 -9.38 37.30
C THR A 349 41.56 -8.33 37.69
N HIS A 350 41.22 -7.03 37.60
CA HIS A 350 42.10 -5.97 38.08
C HIS A 350 42.28 -5.97 39.61
N PHE A 351 41.28 -6.42 40.38
CA PHE A 351 41.45 -6.70 41.81
C PHE A 351 42.43 -7.85 42.07
N LEU A 352 42.36 -8.97 41.33
CA LEU A 352 43.34 -10.05 41.42
C LEU A 352 44.76 -9.55 41.09
N GLN A 353 44.92 -8.73 40.06
CA GLN A 353 46.20 -8.09 39.72
C GLN A 353 46.70 -7.14 40.82
N LYS A 354 45.80 -6.39 41.49
CA LYS A 354 46.12 -5.51 42.63
C LYS A 354 46.66 -6.29 43.83
N ILE A 355 46.10 -7.45 44.15
CA ILE A 355 46.50 -8.25 45.32
C ILE A 355 47.66 -9.23 45.04
N LEU A 356 47.85 -9.68 43.80
CA LEU A 356 48.87 -10.67 43.43
C LEU A 356 50.28 -10.36 43.99
N PRO A 357 50.85 -9.14 43.89
CA PRO A 357 52.17 -8.85 44.45
C PRO A 357 52.24 -9.05 45.97
N TYR A 358 51.15 -8.75 46.68
CA TYR A 358 51.06 -8.90 48.13
C TYR A 358 50.93 -10.38 48.52
N GLN A 359 50.10 -11.15 47.82
CA GLN A 359 49.96 -12.59 48.04
C GLN A 359 51.27 -13.34 47.79
N LEU A 360 52.02 -12.95 46.75
CA LEU A 360 53.35 -13.51 46.47
C LEU A 360 54.34 -13.18 47.58
N LYS A 361 54.43 -11.90 47.99
CA LYS A 361 55.33 -11.46 49.06
C LYS A 361 54.96 -12.03 50.43
N SER A 362 53.67 -12.26 50.70
CA SER A 362 53.19 -12.94 51.92
C SER A 362 53.72 -14.37 51.99
N LEU A 363 53.68 -15.11 50.87
CA LEU A 363 54.32 -16.43 50.75
C LEU A 363 55.86 -16.39 50.77
N GLU A 364 56.50 -15.24 50.51
CA GLU A 364 57.94 -15.05 50.72
C GLU A 364 58.27 -14.81 52.21
N GLU A 365 57.50 -13.97 52.92
CA GLU A 365 57.62 -13.79 54.38
C GLU A 365 57.41 -15.12 55.14
N GLU A 366 56.48 -15.98 54.69
CA GLU A 366 56.35 -17.34 55.20
C GLU A 366 57.56 -18.25 54.90
N CYS A 367 58.31 -18.02 53.81
CA CYS A 367 59.56 -18.75 53.54
C CYS A 367 60.72 -18.27 54.41
N GLU A 368 60.68 -17.02 54.86
CA GLU A 368 61.69 -16.41 55.75
C GLU A 368 61.38 -16.64 57.25
N ALA A 369 60.22 -17.22 57.57
CA ALA A 369 59.80 -17.53 58.93
C ALA A 369 60.72 -18.59 59.61
N PRO A 370 61.09 -18.43 60.90
CA PRO A 370 62.11 -19.28 61.56
C PRO A 370 61.82 -20.79 61.63
N LEU A 371 60.56 -21.20 61.44
CA LEU A 371 60.12 -22.60 61.47
C LEU A 371 59.74 -23.13 60.07
N CYS A 372 60.01 -22.37 59.00
CA CYS A 372 59.75 -22.81 57.65
C CYS A 372 60.75 -23.91 57.23
N THR A 373 60.24 -25.11 56.98
CA THR A 373 61.06 -26.23 56.49
C THR A 373 61.37 -26.05 55.00
N THR A 374 62.38 -26.78 54.50
CA THR A 374 62.66 -26.83 53.05
C THR A 374 61.48 -27.38 52.24
N ALA A 375 60.65 -28.25 52.83
CA ALA A 375 59.42 -28.75 52.24
C ALA A 375 58.33 -27.67 52.17
N LEU A 376 58.11 -26.89 53.24
CA LEU A 376 57.20 -25.74 53.22
C LEU A 376 57.66 -24.66 52.22
N THR A 377 58.95 -24.36 52.20
CA THR A 377 59.56 -23.44 51.21
C THR A 377 59.30 -23.89 49.77
N ALA A 378 59.35 -25.20 49.50
CA ALA A 378 59.00 -25.74 48.18
C ALA A 378 57.50 -25.55 47.87
N LYS A 379 56.60 -25.87 48.80
CA LYS A 379 55.15 -25.70 48.62
C LYS A 379 54.70 -24.24 48.49
N ASN A 380 55.37 -23.31 49.18
CA ASN A 380 55.12 -21.89 48.98
C ASN A 380 55.56 -21.41 47.60
N LYS A 381 56.68 -21.92 47.05
CA LYS A 381 57.10 -21.61 45.67
C LYS A 381 56.19 -22.23 44.60
N GLU A 382 55.64 -23.42 44.85
CA GLU A 382 54.58 -23.99 44.02
C GLU A 382 53.33 -23.09 44.03
N LEU A 383 52.81 -22.73 45.21
CA LEU A 383 51.65 -21.85 45.35
C LEU A 383 51.86 -20.45 44.76
N GLN A 384 53.06 -19.88 44.82
CA GLN A 384 53.40 -18.65 44.11
C GLN A 384 53.27 -18.79 42.58
N SER A 385 53.66 -19.95 42.04
CA SER A 385 53.49 -20.27 40.60
C SER A 385 52.01 -20.42 40.25
N ASP A 386 51.25 -21.15 41.06
CA ASP A 386 49.82 -21.37 40.84
C ASP A 386 49.01 -20.07 40.95
N THR A 387 49.31 -19.20 41.92
CA THR A 387 48.63 -17.90 42.07
C THR A 387 48.83 -17.00 40.83
N LYS A 388 50.06 -16.98 40.27
CA LYS A 388 50.38 -16.31 39.00
C LYS A 388 49.59 -16.94 37.84
N LYS A 389 49.55 -18.27 37.76
CA LYS A 389 48.84 -19.03 36.73
C LYS A 389 47.32 -18.75 36.76
N VAL A 390 46.69 -18.83 37.92
CA VAL A 390 45.26 -18.54 38.11
C VAL A 390 44.94 -17.09 37.69
N THR A 391 45.73 -16.12 38.15
CA THR A 391 45.54 -14.70 37.77
C THR A 391 45.64 -14.50 36.26
N SER A 392 46.64 -15.10 35.60
CA SER A 392 46.79 -14.99 34.15
C SER A 392 45.71 -15.74 33.34
N VAL A 393 45.03 -16.73 33.92
CA VAL A 393 43.84 -17.30 33.29
C VAL A 393 42.62 -16.39 33.45
N PHE A 394 42.44 -15.68 34.58
CA PHE A 394 41.41 -14.64 34.70
C PHE A 394 41.62 -13.48 33.71
N GLU A 395 42.87 -13.09 33.41
CA GLU A 395 43.20 -12.14 32.34
C GLU A 395 42.77 -12.64 30.94
N LYS A 396 43.00 -13.92 30.63
CA LYS A 396 42.61 -14.52 29.36
C LYS A 396 41.09 -14.64 29.23
N LEU A 397 40.40 -15.01 30.30
CA LEU A 397 38.94 -15.03 30.37
C LEU A 397 38.35 -13.62 30.18
N GLN A 398 38.91 -12.61 30.85
CA GLN A 398 38.50 -11.20 30.70
C GLN A 398 38.56 -10.74 29.23
N ASN A 399 39.62 -11.12 28.50
CA ASN A 399 39.77 -10.77 27.09
C ASN A 399 38.69 -11.43 26.22
N TYR A 400 38.42 -12.73 26.36
CA TYR A 400 37.38 -13.41 25.59
C TYR A 400 35.96 -12.94 25.94
N ILE A 401 35.68 -12.67 27.22
CA ILE A 401 34.39 -12.14 27.68
C ILE A 401 34.16 -10.72 27.12
N ASN A 402 35.18 -9.85 27.11
CA ASN A 402 35.08 -8.54 26.48
C ASN A 402 34.91 -8.61 24.95
N LEU A 403 35.57 -9.55 24.26
CA LEU A 403 35.37 -9.76 22.82
C LEU A 403 33.93 -10.18 22.47
N LEU A 404 33.28 -10.95 23.33
CA LEU A 404 31.85 -11.29 23.19
C LEU A 404 30.90 -10.14 23.56
N ALA A 405 31.36 -9.18 24.36
CA ALA A 405 30.59 -7.99 24.77
C ALA A 405 30.71 -6.79 23.80
N LEU A 406 31.45 -6.93 22.69
CA LEU A 406 31.56 -5.91 21.65
C LEU A 406 30.43 -6.06 20.60
N PRO A 407 29.86 -4.95 20.08
CA PRO A 407 28.90 -5.01 18.99
C PRO A 407 29.47 -5.71 17.74
N SER A 408 28.70 -6.65 17.16
CA SER A 408 29.20 -7.68 16.23
C SER A 408 29.80 -7.22 14.89
N ARG A 409 29.76 -5.91 14.58
CA ARG A 409 30.21 -5.31 13.30
C ARG A 409 31.71 -5.52 13.01
N LEU A 410 32.43 -6.18 13.91
CA LEU A 410 33.86 -6.51 13.84
C LEU A 410 34.15 -8.03 13.98
N THR A 411 33.16 -8.88 14.31
CA THR A 411 33.40 -10.25 14.82
C THR A 411 33.03 -11.35 13.82
N HIS A 412 33.79 -11.48 12.73
CA HIS A 412 33.63 -12.55 11.72
C HIS A 412 33.89 -13.99 12.23
N SER A 413 34.16 -14.20 13.53
CA SER A 413 34.47 -15.52 14.09
C SER A 413 34.06 -15.66 15.57
N THR A 414 32.83 -15.27 15.92
CA THR A 414 32.26 -15.47 17.28
C THR A 414 32.37 -16.92 17.75
N SER A 415 32.16 -17.88 16.85
CA SER A 415 32.34 -19.32 17.09
C SER A 415 33.75 -19.66 17.62
N ALA A 416 34.82 -19.09 17.05
CA ALA A 416 36.17 -19.31 17.54
C ALA A 416 36.41 -18.66 18.93
N VAL A 417 35.80 -17.50 19.22
CA VAL A 417 35.85 -16.87 20.54
C VAL A 417 35.19 -17.75 21.60
N PHE A 418 34.03 -18.34 21.30
CA PHE A 418 33.37 -19.30 22.18
C PHE A 418 34.20 -20.57 22.42
N THR A 419 34.82 -21.15 21.37
CA THR A 419 35.70 -22.32 21.50
C THR A 419 36.93 -22.02 22.36
N GLN A 420 37.56 -20.86 22.19
CA GLN A 420 38.71 -20.45 23.01
C GLN A 420 38.32 -20.10 24.45
N LEU A 421 37.14 -19.51 24.68
CA LEU A 421 36.60 -19.29 26.01
C LEU A 421 36.36 -20.63 26.74
N ALA A 422 35.83 -21.65 26.06
CA ALA A 422 35.67 -22.99 26.62
C ALA A 422 37.02 -23.60 27.06
N ALA A 423 38.03 -23.56 26.21
CA ALA A 423 39.38 -24.05 26.54
C ALA A 423 40.02 -23.26 27.70
N CYS A 424 39.75 -21.96 27.79
CA CYS A 424 40.23 -21.10 28.85
C CYS A 424 39.53 -21.37 30.20
N LEU A 425 38.26 -21.79 30.20
CA LEU A 425 37.54 -22.23 31.40
C LEU A 425 38.07 -23.55 31.96
N HIS A 426 38.39 -24.53 31.11
CA HIS A 426 39.11 -25.75 31.55
C HIS A 426 40.49 -25.41 32.10
N SER A 427 41.22 -24.49 31.44
CA SER A 427 42.51 -23.99 31.94
C SER A 427 42.41 -23.33 33.33
N LEU A 428 41.26 -22.73 33.67
CA LEU A 428 41.02 -22.16 35.01
C LEU A 428 40.79 -23.27 36.04
N HIS A 429 39.97 -24.26 35.71
CA HIS A 429 39.74 -25.42 36.57
C HIS A 429 41.04 -26.14 36.90
N ASP A 430 41.87 -26.44 35.90
CA ASP A 430 43.17 -27.12 36.11
C ASP A 430 44.18 -26.26 36.90
N ALA A 431 44.13 -24.93 36.78
CA ALA A 431 44.96 -24.04 37.58
C ALA A 431 44.53 -24.03 39.06
N ILE A 432 43.23 -23.93 39.34
CA ILE A 432 42.68 -23.93 40.70
C ILE A 432 42.81 -25.32 41.36
N LYS A 433 42.66 -26.40 40.59
CA LYS A 433 42.80 -27.79 41.05
C LYS A 433 44.22 -28.11 41.50
N GLU A 434 45.24 -27.70 40.73
CA GLU A 434 46.64 -27.83 41.14
C GLU A 434 46.96 -26.93 42.34
N MET A 435 46.48 -25.68 42.36
CA MET A 435 46.61 -24.79 43.53
C MET A 435 46.01 -25.41 44.79
N SER A 436 44.81 -25.98 44.70
CA SER A 436 44.12 -26.68 45.79
C SER A 436 44.93 -27.89 46.29
N LYS A 437 45.46 -28.70 45.36
CA LYS A 437 46.35 -29.85 45.66
C LYS A 437 47.63 -29.42 46.39
N HIS A 438 48.33 -28.39 45.91
CA HIS A 438 49.55 -27.90 46.56
C HIS A 438 49.24 -27.24 47.92
N TYR A 439 48.07 -26.60 48.08
CA TYR A 439 47.62 -26.09 49.38
C TYR A 439 47.28 -27.20 50.37
N ASN A 440 46.61 -28.27 49.94
CA ASN A 440 46.37 -29.46 50.78
C ASN A 440 47.70 -30.09 51.25
N GLN A 441 48.68 -30.19 50.35
CA GLN A 441 50.02 -30.71 50.70
C GLN A 441 50.78 -29.78 51.65
N LYS A 442 50.69 -28.46 51.47
CA LYS A 442 51.22 -27.47 52.42
C LYS A 442 50.58 -27.63 53.80
N ALA A 443 49.25 -27.64 53.87
CA ALA A 443 48.50 -27.72 55.12
C ALA A 443 48.84 -28.96 55.95
N GLY A 444 49.06 -30.12 55.30
CA GLY A 444 49.53 -31.33 55.98
C GLY A 444 50.90 -31.14 56.66
N ILE A 445 51.84 -30.46 56.00
CA ILE A 445 53.17 -30.17 56.58
C ILE A 445 53.06 -29.07 57.67
N GLU A 446 52.13 -28.12 57.53
CA GLU A 446 51.87 -27.11 58.57
C GLU A 446 51.27 -27.70 59.86
N GLN A 447 50.52 -28.79 59.77
CA GLN A 447 50.00 -29.54 60.91
C GLN A 447 51.10 -30.29 61.69
N GLU A 448 52.26 -30.53 61.10
CA GLU A 448 53.43 -31.14 61.76
C GLU A 448 54.28 -30.11 62.53
N LEU A 449 53.98 -28.80 62.42
CA LEU A 449 54.75 -27.75 63.10
C LEU A 449 54.40 -27.65 64.61
N PRO A 450 55.40 -27.47 65.50
CA PRO A 450 55.16 -27.34 66.94
C PRO A 450 54.44 -26.05 67.35
N THR A 451 54.27 -25.10 66.43
CA THR A 451 53.54 -23.83 66.62
C THR A 451 52.14 -23.82 66.00
N VAL A 452 51.63 -24.97 65.51
CA VAL A 452 50.28 -25.03 64.96
C VAL A 452 49.22 -24.73 66.04
N THR A 453 48.34 -23.78 65.77
CA THR A 453 47.24 -23.40 66.68
C THR A 453 45.92 -23.96 66.17
N GLN A 454 44.96 -24.24 67.07
CA GLN A 454 43.61 -24.67 66.65
C GLN A 454 42.94 -23.65 65.72
N LYS A 455 43.21 -22.35 65.94
CA LYS A 455 42.79 -21.22 65.10
C LYS A 455 43.37 -21.34 63.67
N LEU A 456 44.65 -21.72 63.53
CA LEU A 456 45.28 -21.98 62.24
C LEU A 456 44.71 -23.24 61.57
N CYS A 457 44.51 -24.33 62.30
CA CYS A 457 43.90 -25.56 61.78
C CYS A 457 42.53 -25.26 61.17
N THR A 458 41.60 -24.73 61.97
CA THR A 458 40.21 -24.48 61.52
C THR A 458 40.13 -23.43 60.40
N THR A 459 40.95 -22.37 60.44
CA THR A 459 41.01 -21.40 59.32
C THR A 459 41.53 -22.06 58.04
N THR A 460 42.50 -22.96 58.15
CA THR A 460 43.06 -23.69 57.00
C THR A 460 42.08 -24.73 56.47
N GLU A 461 41.34 -25.45 57.32
CA GLU A 461 40.24 -26.33 56.93
C GLU A 461 39.15 -25.57 56.15
N CYS A 462 38.74 -24.40 56.65
CA CYS A 462 37.80 -23.53 55.95
C CYS A 462 38.34 -23.03 54.59
N LEU A 463 39.62 -22.65 54.52
CA LEU A 463 40.27 -22.25 53.28
C LEU A 463 40.36 -23.42 52.27
N LEU A 464 40.75 -24.62 52.71
CA LEU A 464 40.76 -25.83 51.88
C LEU A 464 39.35 -26.20 51.39
N GLY A 465 38.33 -26.03 52.24
CA GLY A 465 36.92 -26.17 51.85
C GLY A 465 36.50 -25.16 50.78
N SER A 466 36.97 -23.92 50.87
CA SER A 466 36.73 -22.90 49.83
C SER A 466 37.47 -23.22 48.51
N LEU A 467 38.69 -23.75 48.58
CA LEU A 467 39.46 -24.22 47.40
C LEU A 467 38.83 -25.45 46.75
N GLY A 468 38.29 -26.38 47.54
CA GLY A 468 37.48 -27.50 47.05
C GLY A 468 36.20 -27.02 46.37
N SER A 469 35.54 -26.02 46.95
CA SER A 469 34.37 -25.35 46.37
C SER A 469 34.72 -24.67 45.04
N LEU A 470 35.81 -23.89 44.98
CA LEU A 470 36.29 -23.27 43.74
C LEU A 470 36.64 -24.30 42.66
N THR A 471 37.30 -25.39 43.04
CA THR A 471 37.64 -26.51 42.14
C THR A 471 36.36 -27.13 41.56
N SER A 472 35.34 -27.35 42.40
CA SER A 472 34.03 -27.85 41.97
C SER A 472 33.33 -26.86 41.05
N SER A 473 33.14 -25.60 41.46
CA SER A 473 32.42 -24.56 40.71
C SER A 473 33.03 -24.32 39.33
N THR A 474 34.36 -24.20 39.24
CA THR A 474 35.02 -24.02 37.94
C THR A 474 34.97 -25.27 37.06
N GLY A 475 35.02 -26.48 37.65
CA GLY A 475 34.80 -27.73 36.93
C GLY A 475 33.38 -27.86 36.38
N LYS A 476 32.37 -27.48 37.17
CA LYS A 476 30.96 -27.37 36.72
C LYS A 476 30.85 -26.41 35.55
N ILE A 477 31.38 -25.19 35.67
CA ILE A 477 31.32 -24.15 34.63
C ILE A 477 31.98 -24.63 33.33
N ALA A 478 33.21 -25.15 33.39
CA ALA A 478 33.95 -25.60 32.21
C ALA A 478 33.24 -26.77 31.50
N THR A 479 32.73 -27.74 32.26
CA THR A 479 31.95 -28.87 31.72
C THR A 479 30.63 -28.41 31.11
N PHE A 480 29.88 -27.57 31.81
CA PHE A 480 28.63 -26.98 31.33
C PHE A 480 28.83 -26.19 30.02
N PHE A 481 29.90 -25.39 29.96
CA PHE A 481 30.19 -24.54 28.80
C PHE A 481 30.58 -25.39 27.58
N SER A 482 31.39 -26.43 27.76
CA SER A 482 31.67 -27.42 26.71
C SER A 482 30.42 -28.17 26.25
N ASN A 483 29.56 -28.62 27.19
CA ASN A 483 28.33 -29.36 26.87
C ASN A 483 27.29 -28.51 26.11
N ASN A 484 27.36 -27.18 26.21
CA ASN A 484 26.51 -26.26 25.44
C ASN A 484 27.29 -25.53 24.33
N LEU A 485 28.52 -25.95 24.01
CA LEU A 485 29.37 -25.25 23.04
C LEU A 485 28.75 -25.23 21.64
N ASP A 486 28.08 -26.30 21.22
CA ASP A 486 27.34 -26.33 19.95
C ASP A 486 26.24 -25.26 19.88
N PHE A 487 25.58 -24.96 21.00
CA PHE A 487 24.55 -23.91 21.07
C PHE A 487 25.17 -22.50 20.96
N PHE A 488 26.33 -22.28 21.56
CA PHE A 488 27.04 -20.99 21.47
C PHE A 488 27.77 -20.78 20.12
N THR A 489 28.26 -21.85 19.51
CA THR A 489 29.08 -21.79 18.27
C THR A 489 28.28 -21.94 16.98
N SER A 490 27.05 -22.45 17.06
CA SER A 490 26.14 -22.52 15.91
C SER A 490 25.91 -21.14 15.32
N SER A 491 26.18 -20.99 14.02
CA SER A 491 25.97 -19.74 13.28
C SER A 491 24.48 -19.42 13.13
N GLY A 492 23.90 -18.82 14.17
CA GLY A 492 22.62 -18.13 14.22
C GLY A 492 21.40 -18.91 13.72
N TYR A 493 20.58 -19.42 14.64
CA TYR A 493 19.15 -19.65 14.40
C TYR A 493 18.76 -20.54 13.19
N ASN A 494 19.62 -21.47 12.75
CA ASN A 494 19.29 -22.38 11.66
C ASN A 494 18.56 -23.65 12.18
N PRO A 495 17.23 -23.81 12.01
CA PRO A 495 16.60 -25.12 12.13
C PRO A 495 17.13 -26.06 11.05
N ARG A 496 17.07 -27.38 11.29
CA ARG A 496 17.56 -28.41 10.34
C ARG A 496 16.88 -28.25 8.97
N GLY A 497 17.59 -27.66 8.01
CA GLY A 497 17.13 -27.41 6.64
C GLY A 497 17.19 -25.95 6.19
N CYS A 498 17.31 -24.98 7.11
CA CYS A 498 17.57 -23.59 6.75
C CYS A 498 19.09 -23.32 6.61
N THR A 499 19.43 -22.33 5.79
CA THR A 499 20.82 -21.93 5.48
C THR A 499 21.08 -20.44 5.72
N VAL A 500 20.12 -19.73 6.30
CA VAL A 500 20.15 -18.27 6.48
C VAL A 500 20.11 -17.96 7.98
N ALA A 501 21.23 -17.49 8.52
CA ALA A 501 21.27 -17.01 9.89
C ALA A 501 20.37 -15.78 10.05
N LEU A 502 19.54 -15.75 11.11
CA LEU A 502 18.60 -14.66 11.32
C LEU A 502 19.32 -13.31 11.48
N ASN A 503 18.90 -12.35 10.67
CA ASN A 503 19.33 -10.97 10.80
C ASN A 503 18.65 -10.34 12.05
N PRO A 504 19.38 -9.58 12.89
CA PRO A 504 18.82 -8.83 14.02
C PRO A 504 17.54 -8.05 13.68
N LEU A 505 17.48 -7.42 12.49
CA LEU A 505 16.32 -6.65 12.00
C LEU A 505 15.10 -7.54 11.72
N GLN A 506 15.31 -8.79 11.29
CA GLN A 506 14.23 -9.77 11.11
C GLN A 506 13.69 -10.20 12.46
N ALA A 507 14.57 -10.47 13.43
CA ALA A 507 14.16 -10.84 14.79
C ALA A 507 13.41 -9.70 15.51
N GLU A 508 13.83 -8.44 15.32
CA GLU A 508 13.10 -7.26 15.81
C GLU A 508 11.70 -7.15 15.17
N SER A 509 11.59 -7.33 13.86
CA SER A 509 10.31 -7.36 13.14
C SER A 509 9.39 -8.49 13.64
N MET A 510 9.92 -9.70 13.81
CA MET A 510 9.21 -10.83 14.41
C MET A 510 8.69 -10.50 15.81
N LEU A 511 9.51 -9.86 16.66
CA LEU A 511 9.10 -9.48 18.02
C LEU A 511 8.02 -8.38 18.01
N ALA A 512 8.13 -7.39 17.13
CA ALA A 512 7.10 -6.38 16.94
C ALA A 512 5.77 -7.03 16.50
N ASN A 513 5.82 -8.03 15.63
CA ASN A 513 4.65 -8.78 15.17
C ASN A 513 4.08 -9.72 16.25
N LYS A 514 4.92 -10.38 17.08
CA LYS A 514 4.48 -11.11 18.28
C LYS A 514 3.71 -10.21 19.23
N LYS A 515 4.22 -8.99 19.49
CA LYS A 515 3.57 -7.99 20.35
C LYS A 515 2.22 -7.52 19.78
N LYS A 516 2.13 -7.23 18.47
CA LYS A 516 0.86 -6.92 17.79
C LYS A 516 -0.15 -8.08 17.93
N ALA A 517 0.28 -9.33 17.71
CA ALA A 517 -0.56 -10.51 17.82
C ALA A 517 -1.06 -10.76 19.26
N ALA A 518 -0.20 -10.58 20.27
CA ALA A 518 -0.59 -10.67 21.68
C ALA A 518 -1.63 -9.60 22.07
N ILE A 519 -1.44 -8.35 21.61
CA ILE A 519 -2.41 -7.26 21.80
C ILE A 519 -3.75 -7.59 21.13
N TYR A 520 -3.73 -8.12 19.91
CA TYR A 520 -4.93 -8.54 19.18
C TYR A 520 -5.69 -9.66 19.91
N ILE A 521 -5.00 -10.73 20.33
CA ILE A 521 -5.60 -11.84 21.09
C ILE A 521 -6.14 -11.35 22.44
N ASN A 522 -5.44 -10.47 23.16
CA ASN A 522 -5.94 -9.89 24.40
C ASN A 522 -7.14 -8.96 24.19
N THR A 523 -7.24 -8.30 23.02
CA THR A 523 -8.41 -7.48 22.64
C THR A 523 -9.63 -8.35 22.36
N ILE A 524 -9.45 -9.53 21.75
CA ILE A 524 -10.51 -10.53 21.54
C ILE A 524 -10.89 -11.24 22.84
N ARG A 525 -9.92 -11.54 23.71
CA ARG A 525 -10.12 -12.18 25.03
C ARG A 525 -10.74 -11.26 26.09
N LYS A 526 -11.22 -10.06 25.73
CA LYS A 526 -12.11 -9.28 26.60
C LYS A 526 -13.28 -10.20 27.02
N PRO A 527 -13.55 -10.38 28.32
CA PRO A 527 -14.73 -11.13 28.74
C PRO A 527 -15.96 -10.44 28.16
N LEU A 528 -16.84 -11.20 27.50
CA LEU A 528 -18.06 -10.64 26.95
C LEU A 528 -18.86 -9.99 28.09
N PRO A 529 -19.36 -8.76 27.94
CA PRO A 529 -20.27 -8.17 28.91
C PRO A 529 -21.43 -9.13 29.16
N GLN A 530 -21.81 -9.32 30.41
CA GLN A 530 -22.99 -10.12 30.74
C GLN A 530 -24.19 -9.54 29.97
N SER A 531 -24.80 -10.40 29.17
CA SER A 531 -25.85 -10.06 28.19
C SER A 531 -26.89 -11.15 28.23
N VAL A 532 -28.16 -10.77 28.11
CA VAL A 532 -29.27 -11.72 28.09
C VAL A 532 -29.07 -12.71 26.94
N PRO A 533 -29.09 -14.05 27.20
CA PRO A 533 -29.02 -15.08 26.17
C PRO A 533 -29.99 -14.84 25.01
N TYR A 534 -29.52 -15.07 23.78
CA TYR A 534 -30.28 -14.76 22.55
C TYR A 534 -31.68 -15.40 22.51
N ARG A 535 -31.83 -16.62 23.06
CA ARG A 535 -33.13 -17.31 23.16
C ARG A 535 -34.13 -16.55 24.03
N GLU A 536 -33.67 -15.95 25.13
CA GLU A 536 -34.49 -15.17 26.05
C GLU A 536 -34.76 -13.78 25.50
N ALA A 537 -33.78 -13.14 24.84
CA ALA A 537 -34.00 -11.90 24.10
C ALA A 537 -35.11 -12.04 23.03
N LEU A 538 -35.14 -13.16 22.30
CA LEU A 538 -36.22 -13.48 21.37
C LEU A 538 -37.58 -13.76 22.06
N SER A 539 -37.58 -14.32 23.26
CA SER A 539 -38.80 -14.52 24.06
C SER A 539 -39.36 -13.18 24.54
N ASN A 540 -38.51 -12.36 25.16
CA ASN A 540 -38.84 -11.03 25.67
C ASN A 540 -39.37 -10.12 24.56
N ARG A 541 -38.79 -10.19 23.35
CA ARG A 541 -39.31 -9.44 22.20
C ARG A 541 -40.76 -9.80 21.87
N ARG A 542 -41.14 -11.09 21.89
CA ARG A 542 -42.53 -11.52 21.61
C ARG A 542 -43.50 -10.98 22.66
N ILE A 543 -43.12 -11.04 23.93
CA ILE A 543 -43.94 -10.56 25.07
C ILE A 543 -44.13 -9.03 24.99
N LEU A 544 -43.08 -8.28 24.65
CA LEU A 544 -43.16 -6.83 24.45
C LEU A 544 -44.02 -6.47 23.24
N THR A 545 -43.91 -7.20 22.12
CA THR A 545 -44.75 -6.96 20.93
C THR A 545 -46.22 -7.20 21.24
N SER A 546 -46.60 -8.35 21.82
CA SER A 546 -48.01 -8.64 22.13
C SER A 546 -48.60 -7.71 23.22
N SER A 547 -47.78 -7.28 24.18
CA SER A 547 -48.17 -6.26 25.15
C SER A 547 -48.41 -4.89 24.50
N THR A 548 -47.63 -4.53 23.48
CA THR A 548 -47.78 -3.27 22.72
C THR A 548 -49.04 -3.30 21.85
N GLU A 549 -49.28 -4.39 21.13
CA GLU A 549 -50.50 -4.63 20.34
C GLU A 549 -51.76 -4.56 21.22
N SER A 550 -51.72 -5.18 22.40
CA SER A 550 -52.80 -5.12 23.38
C SER A 550 -53.07 -3.69 23.90
N ARG A 551 -52.01 -2.91 24.15
CA ARG A 551 -52.12 -1.50 24.58
C ARG A 551 -52.74 -0.62 23.49
N GLU A 552 -52.40 -0.83 22.23
CA GLU A 552 -52.94 -0.05 21.11
C GLU A 552 -54.41 -0.37 20.85
N GLY A 553 -54.80 -1.66 20.87
CA GLY A 553 -56.21 -2.06 20.78
C GLY A 553 -57.06 -1.46 21.91
N LEU A 554 -56.57 -1.49 23.16
CA LEU A 554 -57.25 -0.89 24.30
C LEU A 554 -57.37 0.64 24.17
N THR A 555 -56.34 1.31 23.62
CA THR A 555 -56.35 2.76 23.37
C THR A 555 -57.40 3.14 22.33
N GLN A 556 -57.51 2.39 21.24
CA GLN A 556 -58.56 2.59 20.23
C GLN A 556 -59.96 2.39 20.81
N GLN A 557 -60.16 1.36 21.66
CA GLN A 557 -61.44 1.11 22.31
C GLN A 557 -61.86 2.24 23.26
N VAL A 558 -60.90 2.80 24.02
CA VAL A 558 -61.14 4.00 24.85
C VAL A 558 -61.53 5.20 23.97
N GLN A 559 -60.79 5.49 22.90
CA GLN A 559 -61.10 6.63 22.03
C GLN A 559 -62.46 6.51 21.34
N GLN A 560 -62.83 5.32 20.84
CA GLN A 560 -64.16 5.06 20.27
C GLN A 560 -65.29 5.27 21.31
N SER A 561 -65.05 4.93 22.58
CA SER A 561 -66.02 5.20 23.64
C SER A 561 -66.18 6.69 23.94
N GLN A 562 -65.08 7.46 23.92
CA GLN A 562 -65.09 8.92 24.10
C GLN A 562 -65.82 9.63 22.96
N GLU A 563 -65.56 9.24 21.70
CA GLU A 563 -66.29 9.77 20.53
C GLU A 563 -67.79 9.45 20.55
N LYS A 564 -68.19 8.34 21.18
CA LYS A 564 -69.61 7.98 21.35
C LYS A 564 -70.26 8.82 22.44
N ILE A 565 -69.56 9.12 23.53
CA ILE A 565 -70.02 10.02 24.59
C ILE A 565 -70.24 11.43 24.03
N ALA A 566 -69.25 12.00 23.34
CA ALA A 566 -69.34 13.34 22.76
C ALA A 566 -70.52 13.52 21.78
N ARG A 567 -70.84 12.48 20.99
CA ARG A 567 -72.02 12.49 20.11
C ARG A 567 -73.34 12.49 20.89
N LEU A 568 -73.45 11.70 21.95
CA LEU A 568 -74.64 11.67 22.82
C LEU A 568 -74.80 13.00 23.60
N GLU A 569 -73.70 13.67 23.93
CA GLU A 569 -73.71 15.02 24.51
C GLU A 569 -74.21 16.07 23.51
N GLN A 570 -73.75 16.02 22.26
CA GLN A 570 -74.25 16.90 21.19
C GLN A 570 -75.74 16.65 20.87
N GLU A 571 -76.19 15.40 20.82
CA GLU A 571 -77.62 15.05 20.65
C GLU A 571 -78.46 15.59 21.82
N LYS A 572 -77.99 15.47 23.06
CA LYS A 572 -78.63 16.03 24.26
C LYS A 572 -78.76 17.56 24.18
N GLU A 573 -77.73 18.27 23.71
CA GLU A 573 -77.80 19.72 23.50
C GLU A 573 -78.78 20.11 22.38
N HIS A 574 -78.81 19.36 21.27
CA HIS A 574 -79.79 19.57 20.20
C HIS A 574 -81.23 19.46 20.70
N TRP A 575 -81.57 18.37 21.40
CA TRP A 575 -82.92 18.17 21.94
C TRP A 575 -83.29 19.20 23.02
N LEU A 576 -82.32 19.68 23.81
CA LEU A 576 -82.53 20.77 24.77
C LEU A 576 -82.87 22.10 24.05
N LEU A 577 -82.18 22.41 22.95
CA LEU A 577 -82.44 23.60 22.14
C LEU A 577 -83.79 23.51 21.40
N GLU A 578 -84.16 22.35 20.85
CA GLU A 578 -85.50 22.17 20.27
C GLU A 578 -86.61 22.33 21.32
N ALA A 579 -86.45 21.79 22.53
CA ALA A 579 -87.41 21.98 23.61
C ALA A 579 -87.58 23.46 24.01
N GLN A 580 -86.48 24.21 24.08
CA GLN A 580 -86.51 25.66 24.31
C GLN A 580 -87.19 26.41 23.15
N LEU A 581 -86.88 26.07 21.90
CA LEU A 581 -87.49 26.69 20.73
C LEU A 581 -89.00 26.40 20.64
N GLY A 582 -89.41 25.18 21.01
CA GLY A 582 -90.80 24.78 21.16
C GLY A 582 -91.54 25.60 22.22
N LYS A 583 -90.91 25.82 23.38
CA LYS A 583 -91.46 26.70 24.43
C LYS A 583 -91.63 28.14 23.95
N VAL A 584 -90.65 28.72 23.26
CA VAL A 584 -90.73 30.09 22.72
C VAL A 584 -91.79 30.20 21.62
N ARG A 585 -92.01 29.15 20.80
CA ARG A 585 -93.12 29.11 19.83
C ARG A 585 -94.48 29.08 20.53
N LEU A 586 -94.62 28.26 21.59
CA LEU A 586 -95.84 28.19 22.40
C LEU A 586 -96.14 29.54 23.09
N GLU A 587 -95.13 30.19 23.67
CA GLU A 587 -95.25 31.51 24.28
C GLU A 587 -95.68 32.58 23.26
N LYS A 588 -95.17 32.52 22.02
CA LYS A 588 -95.57 33.43 20.94
C LYS A 588 -97.00 33.22 20.43
N GLU A 589 -97.43 31.97 20.25
CA GLU A 589 -98.83 31.73 19.84
C GLU A 589 -99.81 32.00 20.99
N ASN A 590 -99.43 31.77 22.25
CA ASN A 590 -100.21 32.22 23.41
C ASN A 590 -100.33 33.75 23.46
N GLN A 591 -99.24 34.50 23.21
CA GLN A 591 -99.30 35.96 23.10
C GLN A 591 -100.19 36.39 21.92
N ARG A 592 -100.12 35.69 20.78
CA ARG A 592 -100.96 35.97 19.61
C ARG A 592 -102.44 35.70 19.87
N ILE A 593 -102.77 34.67 20.65
CA ILE A 593 -104.14 34.42 21.13
C ILE A 593 -104.60 35.59 22.01
N ALA A 594 -103.80 35.99 22.99
CA ALA A 594 -104.12 37.14 23.85
C ALA A 594 -104.26 38.47 23.08
N ASP A 595 -103.41 38.71 22.06
CA ASP A 595 -103.48 39.88 21.19
C ASP A 595 -104.73 39.87 20.30
N LEU A 596 -105.19 38.69 19.87
CA LEU A 596 -106.44 38.50 19.12
C LEU A 596 -107.66 38.67 20.03
N GLU A 597 -107.64 38.12 21.25
CA GLU A 597 -108.66 38.34 22.29
C GLU A 597 -108.78 39.83 22.63
N ALA A 598 -107.66 40.53 22.79
CA ALA A 598 -107.62 41.97 23.03
C ALA A 598 -108.17 42.79 21.86
N GLN A 599 -107.87 42.41 20.61
CA GLN A 599 -108.45 43.03 19.42
C GLN A 599 -109.97 42.77 19.31
N LEU A 600 -110.42 41.58 19.66
CA LEU A 600 -111.83 41.19 19.65
C LEU A 600 -112.61 41.94 20.74
N ALA A 601 -112.01 42.16 21.92
CA ALA A 601 -112.54 43.03 22.97
C ALA A 601 -112.57 44.52 22.55
N ALA A 602 -111.49 45.02 21.93
CA ALA A 602 -111.40 46.41 21.47
C ALA A 602 -112.43 46.72 20.35
N ALA A 603 -112.72 45.76 19.48
CA ALA A 603 -113.76 45.86 18.45
C ALA A 603 -115.20 45.87 19.01
N LEU A 604 -115.40 45.51 20.29
CA LEU A 604 -116.71 45.38 20.94
C LEU A 604 -117.00 46.46 22.01
N GLY A 605 -116.09 47.42 22.24
CA GLY A 605 -116.41 48.66 22.95
C GLY A 605 -116.89 48.50 24.41
N GLY A 606 -116.21 47.68 25.20
CA GLY A 606 -116.54 47.40 26.61
C GLY A 606 -115.60 48.02 27.65
N SER A 607 -116.14 48.30 28.85
CA SER A 607 -115.38 48.71 30.04
C SER A 607 -114.82 47.50 30.82
N PRO A 608 -113.97 47.67 31.85
CA PRO A 608 -113.05 46.62 32.33
C PRO A 608 -113.66 45.66 33.37
N ASN A 609 -112.87 44.65 33.78
CA ASN A 609 -112.53 44.27 35.17
C ASN A 609 -112.38 42.74 35.37
N SER A 610 -111.75 42.33 36.49
CA SER A 610 -111.64 40.98 37.06
C SER A 610 -110.76 39.97 36.28
N GLN A 611 -109.78 39.26 36.84
CA GLN A 611 -109.62 38.52 38.11
C GLN A 611 -110.51 37.27 38.26
N THR A 612 -109.93 36.08 38.03
CA THR A 612 -110.01 34.82 38.82
C THR A 612 -109.37 33.67 38.03
N ALA A 613 -109.14 32.44 38.54
CA ALA A 613 -108.44 31.97 39.75
C ALA A 613 -108.62 30.43 39.87
N ALA A 614 -107.55 29.65 39.83
CA ALA A 614 -107.49 28.22 40.22
C ALA A 614 -106.00 27.85 40.46
N ALA A 615 -105.56 27.47 41.65
CA ALA A 615 -105.74 26.16 42.31
C ALA A 615 -105.00 25.04 41.54
N SER A 616 -103.77 24.60 41.88
CA SER A 616 -103.17 24.13 43.16
C SER A 616 -103.45 22.65 43.49
N THR A 617 -102.48 21.78 43.16
CA THR A 617 -102.36 20.42 43.73
C THR A 617 -100.88 20.12 43.96
N LEU A 618 -100.55 19.46 45.08
CA LEU A 618 -99.20 19.05 45.48
C LEU A 618 -99.32 17.72 46.24
N ALA A 619 -98.27 16.90 46.20
CA ALA A 619 -98.20 15.53 46.76
C ALA A 619 -98.98 14.48 45.93
N GLN A 620 -98.76 13.16 46.09
CA GLN A 620 -98.04 12.45 47.14
C GLN A 620 -97.49 11.08 46.66
N SER A 621 -96.66 10.43 47.50
CA SER A 621 -96.41 8.96 47.58
C SER A 621 -95.67 8.26 46.41
N GLN A 622 -94.97 7.12 46.60
CA GLN A 622 -94.59 6.36 47.82
C GLN A 622 -93.40 5.41 47.54
N GLU A 623 -92.64 5.05 48.60
CA GLU A 623 -92.04 3.74 48.99
C GLU A 623 -91.42 2.75 47.94
N GLU A 624 -90.54 1.78 48.29
CA GLU A 624 -90.11 1.14 49.56
C GLU A 624 -88.55 0.88 49.48
N ALA A 625 -87.76 1.12 50.54
CA ALA A 625 -87.32 0.18 51.61
C ALA A 625 -86.33 -0.93 51.15
N GLU A 626 -85.08 -0.98 51.68
CA GLU A 626 -84.58 -1.87 52.76
C GLU A 626 -84.31 -3.35 52.33
N THR A 627 -83.40 -4.16 52.90
CA THR A 627 -82.39 -4.01 53.98
C THR A 627 -81.16 -4.94 53.75
N GLU A 628 -80.09 -4.66 54.50
CA GLU A 628 -79.02 -5.53 55.06
C GLU A 628 -78.66 -6.98 54.60
N LEU A 629 -77.39 -7.29 54.92
CA LEU A 629 -76.83 -8.56 55.47
C LEU A 629 -76.23 -9.65 54.55
N ARG A 630 -75.30 -10.38 55.18
CA ARG A 630 -74.42 -11.41 54.62
C ARG A 630 -75.05 -12.80 54.79
N ALA A 631 -74.82 -13.73 53.85
CA ALA A 631 -73.94 -14.91 54.05
C ALA A 631 -74.23 -16.11 53.11
N THR A 632 -73.14 -16.80 52.70
CA THR A 632 -72.99 -18.26 52.44
C THR A 632 -73.95 -19.04 51.49
N GLY A 633 -73.35 -19.87 50.61
CA GLY A 633 -74.04 -20.94 49.85
C GLY A 633 -73.77 -20.85 48.33
N LYS A 634 -72.58 -21.20 47.84
CA LYS A 634 -72.11 -22.55 47.40
C LYS A 634 -72.75 -23.10 46.12
N GLU A 635 -71.88 -23.30 45.11
CA GLU A 635 -71.90 -24.35 44.07
C GLU A 635 -73.06 -24.32 43.04
N THR A 636 -72.91 -24.62 41.74
CA THR A 636 -71.79 -25.06 40.86
C THR A 636 -72.10 -24.52 39.42
N THR A 637 -71.26 -24.47 38.37
CA THR A 637 -70.23 -25.41 37.88
C THR A 637 -69.17 -24.72 36.98
N LEU A 638 -67.96 -25.28 37.02
CA LEU A 638 -66.75 -25.07 36.21
C LEU A 638 -66.91 -24.65 34.71
N CYS A 639 -66.00 -23.77 34.23
CA CYS A 639 -64.96 -24.19 33.27
C CYS A 639 -63.76 -23.21 33.15
N THR A 640 -62.73 -23.49 33.97
CA THR A 640 -61.28 -23.33 33.76
C THR A 640 -60.68 -22.55 32.57
N SER A 641 -59.64 -21.76 32.89
CA SER A 641 -58.32 -21.91 32.24
C SER A 641 -57.18 -21.66 33.24
N LEU A 642 -56.20 -22.58 33.33
CA LEU A 642 -55.14 -22.54 34.37
C LEU A 642 -54.07 -21.45 34.16
N VAL A 643 -54.08 -20.75 33.02
CA VAL A 643 -52.99 -19.87 32.56
C VAL A 643 -52.62 -18.79 33.57
N TYR A 644 -53.60 -18.15 34.20
CA TYR A 644 -53.34 -17.02 35.11
C TYR A 644 -52.65 -17.41 36.43
N LEU A 645 -52.88 -18.65 36.90
CA LEU A 645 -52.29 -19.12 38.17
C LEU A 645 -50.88 -19.71 37.97
N LEU A 646 -50.66 -20.43 36.87
CA LEU A 646 -49.33 -20.93 36.50
C LEU A 646 -48.31 -19.79 36.25
N PHE A 647 -48.77 -18.65 35.73
CA PHE A 647 -47.89 -17.51 35.48
C PHE A 647 -47.32 -16.87 36.76
N ARG A 648 -48.09 -16.88 37.86
CA ARG A 648 -47.67 -16.27 39.15
C ARG A 648 -46.75 -17.12 40.01
N LEU A 649 -46.65 -18.43 39.76
CA LEU A 649 -45.89 -19.36 40.60
C LEU A 649 -44.51 -19.76 40.03
N LEU A 650 -44.17 -19.32 38.81
CA LEU A 650 -42.92 -19.65 38.13
C LEU A 650 -41.85 -18.53 38.16
N PHE A 651 -42.14 -17.35 38.72
CA PHE A 651 -41.29 -16.15 38.59
C PHE A 651 -40.93 -15.43 39.91
N VAL A 652 -41.25 -15.99 41.08
CA VAL A 652 -41.00 -15.36 42.38
C VAL A 652 -39.56 -15.63 42.87
N GLY A 653 -38.55 -15.20 42.10
CA GLY A 653 -37.16 -15.52 42.44
C GLY A 653 -36.00 -14.95 41.62
N ASP A 654 -36.20 -14.07 40.63
CA ASP A 654 -35.05 -13.42 39.94
C ASP A 654 -35.36 -12.06 39.26
N GLU A 655 -36.52 -11.43 39.50
CA GLU A 655 -36.96 -10.23 38.75
C GLU A 655 -36.05 -9.00 38.96
N GLU A 656 -35.73 -8.65 40.22
CA GLU A 656 -34.86 -7.49 40.53
C GLU A 656 -33.44 -7.69 40.03
N SER A 657 -32.87 -8.89 40.20
CA SER A 657 -31.54 -9.27 39.69
C SER A 657 -31.50 -9.22 38.16
N ARG A 658 -32.54 -9.72 37.49
CA ARG A 658 -32.71 -9.65 36.03
C ARG A 658 -32.81 -8.21 35.51
N GLU A 659 -33.59 -7.35 36.15
CA GLU A 659 -33.69 -5.94 35.76
C GLU A 659 -32.38 -5.19 36.03
N GLN A 660 -31.77 -5.39 37.20
CA GLN A 660 -30.49 -4.78 37.57
C GLN A 660 -29.37 -5.19 36.59
N LEU A 661 -29.36 -6.44 36.11
CA LEU A 661 -28.41 -6.91 35.09
C LEU A 661 -28.61 -6.20 33.74
N ILE A 662 -29.85 -6.11 33.27
CA ILE A 662 -30.21 -5.41 32.02
C ILE A 662 -29.82 -3.92 32.10
N LYS A 663 -30.17 -3.27 33.22
CA LYS A 663 -29.84 -1.87 33.52
C LYS A 663 -28.33 -1.64 33.56
N THR A 664 -27.58 -2.52 34.22
CA THR A 664 -26.11 -2.48 34.29
C THR A 664 -25.48 -2.63 32.90
N HIS A 665 -25.97 -3.57 32.08
CA HIS A 665 -25.51 -3.76 30.71
C HIS A 665 -25.68 -2.50 29.84
N TYR A 666 -26.89 -1.91 29.84
CA TYR A 666 -27.15 -0.70 29.07
C TYR A 666 -26.40 0.53 29.60
N MET A 667 -26.30 0.72 30.92
CA MET A 667 -25.52 1.81 31.50
C MET A 667 -24.03 1.69 31.16
N ALA A 668 -23.45 0.49 31.24
CA ALA A 668 -22.06 0.24 30.85
C ALA A 668 -21.84 0.53 29.35
N ARG A 669 -22.79 0.13 28.48
CA ARG A 669 -22.71 0.36 27.04
C ARG A 669 -22.84 1.86 26.68
N VAL A 670 -23.70 2.60 27.37
CA VAL A 670 -23.79 4.07 27.22
C VAL A 670 -22.48 4.74 27.65
N GLY A 671 -21.87 4.30 28.76
CA GLY A 671 -20.56 4.78 29.20
C GLY A 671 -19.44 4.51 28.18
N GLU A 672 -19.38 3.30 27.63
CA GLU A 672 -18.41 2.94 26.58
C GLU A 672 -18.56 3.83 25.34
N LEU A 673 -19.78 4.00 24.82
CA LEU A 673 -20.06 4.84 23.64
C LEU A 673 -19.73 6.32 23.91
N THR A 674 -20.04 6.83 25.10
CA THR A 674 -19.69 8.21 25.51
C THR A 674 -18.18 8.41 25.53
N THR A 675 -17.43 7.43 26.03
CA THR A 675 -15.95 7.47 26.07
C THR A 675 -15.35 7.42 24.66
N GLN A 676 -15.91 6.60 23.77
CA GLN A 676 -15.49 6.53 22.37
C GLN A 676 -15.75 7.85 21.63
N LEU A 677 -16.89 8.52 21.89
CA LEU A 677 -17.21 9.83 21.33
C LEU A 677 -16.19 10.89 21.78
N GLN A 678 -15.92 11.00 23.09
CA GLN A 678 -14.91 11.94 23.63
C GLN A 678 -13.51 11.74 23.04
N ILE A 679 -13.10 10.47 22.81
CA ILE A 679 -11.82 10.16 22.15
C ILE A 679 -11.84 10.57 20.67
N SER A 680 -12.98 10.46 19.99
CA SER A 680 -13.15 10.90 18.61
C SER A 680 -13.08 12.43 18.49
N ASP A 681 -13.78 13.15 19.35
CA ASP A 681 -13.81 14.62 19.38
C ASP A 681 -12.41 15.19 19.69
N SER A 682 -11.72 14.60 20.68
CA SER A 682 -10.34 14.97 21.02
C SER A 682 -9.37 14.80 19.82
N LYS A 683 -9.52 13.71 19.06
CA LYS A 683 -8.75 13.49 17.81
C LYS A 683 -9.14 14.49 16.71
N ALA A 684 -10.41 14.82 16.56
CA ALA A 684 -10.87 15.80 15.57
C ALA A 684 -10.30 17.20 15.88
N VAL A 685 -10.28 17.60 17.15
CA VAL A 685 -9.64 18.84 17.61
C VAL A 685 -8.12 18.81 17.34
N HIS A 686 -7.44 17.69 17.60
CA HIS A 686 -6.02 17.53 17.30
C HIS A 686 -5.73 17.71 15.81
N PHE A 687 -6.42 16.98 14.93
CA PHE A 687 -6.27 17.11 13.48
C PHE A 687 -6.58 18.52 12.97
N HIS A 688 -7.60 19.19 13.51
CA HIS A 688 -7.92 20.57 13.14
C HIS A 688 -6.81 21.54 13.57
N SER A 689 -6.16 21.29 14.73
CA SER A 689 -5.00 22.08 15.18
C SER A 689 -3.76 21.84 14.31
N GLU A 690 -3.53 20.60 13.87
CA GLU A 690 -2.42 20.25 12.97
C GLU A 690 -2.62 20.85 11.58
N GLN A 691 -3.82 20.78 11.00
CA GLN A 691 -4.14 21.45 9.73
C GLN A 691 -3.99 22.97 9.85
N GLY A 692 -4.48 23.58 10.93
CA GLY A 692 -4.28 25.01 11.20
C GLY A 692 -2.81 25.40 11.34
N THR A 693 -1.97 24.52 11.88
CA THR A 693 -0.52 24.72 12.01
C THR A 693 0.21 24.53 10.69
N ALA A 694 -0.19 23.54 9.87
CA ALA A 694 0.33 23.31 8.53
C ALA A 694 0.00 24.50 7.60
N LEU A 695 -1.25 24.99 7.61
CA LEU A 695 -1.67 26.16 6.84
C LEU A 695 -0.90 27.43 7.22
N ARG A 696 -0.59 27.64 8.50
CA ARG A 696 0.29 28.75 8.93
C ARG A 696 1.72 28.58 8.42
N LYS A 697 2.27 27.36 8.40
CA LYS A 697 3.60 27.07 7.85
C LYS A 697 3.66 27.26 6.33
N SER A 698 2.58 26.99 5.59
CA SER A 698 2.49 27.26 4.15
C SER A 698 2.12 28.72 3.80
N SER A 699 1.93 29.59 4.80
CA SER A 699 1.55 31.01 4.61
C SER A 699 2.73 31.98 4.71
N PHE A 700 3.95 31.50 4.91
CA PHE A 700 5.16 32.31 4.76
C PHE A 700 5.65 32.24 3.30
N PRO A 701 5.66 33.36 2.56
CA PRO A 701 6.34 33.41 1.26
C PRO A 701 7.87 33.31 1.44
N PHE A 702 8.53 32.79 0.41
CA PHE A 702 9.99 32.84 0.24
C PHE A 702 10.47 34.25 -0.13
#